data_AF-A0A9K3KI25-F1
#
_entry.id   AF-A0A9K3KI25-F1
#
_cell.length_a   1.000
_cell.length_b   1.000
_cell.length_c   1.000
_cell.angle_alpha   90.00
_cell.angle_beta   90.00
_cell.angle_gamma   90.00
#
_symmetry.space_group_name_H-M   'P 1'
#
loop_
_entity.id
_entity.type
_entity.pdbx_description
1 polymer ?
#
loop_
_entity_poly.entity_id
_entity_poly.type
_entity_poly.pdbx_seq_one_letter_code
_entity_poly.pdbx_strand_id
1 'polypeptide(L)'
;MFSSANGNRNRRGSGYRSARSVQHQRSFDISSPRNSFSSKWTAVKIVVLLLVAGTLMMTTVLPMFLLESTNGGVSSASNGQIGGGGHVSLHNLIYASAHLKEQLEEKNLLVPTGGSDVQQQQQQMKVKVPDQRIGGRDNSQHDPMKVPTKGANKEDKDVHEQAKEGKETPNPLPKHHDNISDNNNNNNNNHHHDDKPSNIDAKNHPKSKVNKNILARGVSGLPMSKTPALVGAKWGHVECDIDVDDIVYWNDPQGSRDQQFVSPFAKHSQLSATARYLTFEPDPGGWNNVRMSMEIIFVLAAATGRTLVLPPKAPFYLMGIGKENARSFASFYDVDKEAFQNKVKVISMAEFFDIETKDGGLLSALTEEEKDELKPVADTCIYQENSPIRCEKIWQRLRNIGFQPPIGANKQCFIFDHDVFEGQDVSDDLKERVDRFCGEERTPFFYNQTIHEPQLIHWDASAPEGNGVTGFRLLNHFYAFLFFSDPVVDNFYKRFVRDYLHYKDSLFCAAGKVVHALNAEGKEWSTMHVRRGDLQYKQVKISAEEWYENLKEIWNEGEMIFIATDERNKTFFDPIKEHHELRFLDDYWDVADLANLDPYFLSMVDTVVASHGRTFAGTWFSTFTGFINRMRGYLGYSMMDSWYGWLPRKEAVRQYKYPTGNYGAREWPIGWIAIDGDDVIEHEGTPVVKEEGINEKSGGGSKRKPPPLIELDGLDTDEDFVKKPLSRGLAGRPMEETPALDGASRGSIQCDLNVDSLAYWNDPQGIRDEEFVSPFVPKGNDEKYITFTIDRGGWNNVRMSMEIIFVIAAATGRTLVLPPKEPLYRLGADKENKQRGFADFFPLETPKFAKRVKTITMKEFIEREGGENGRLPIPEHLRKHVTNSAELCDKRQKSKHYCGHIKEYLDKAGKVPDARAQDYCIIFDKDLYEGNPKTEDIESKVVDFCGTRNRYIWTKELNDEVLIHFRAGDKEWRLLAHFYGIIHFTDPAIDNYYKRFVRDFLHYNDQIYCAAGKIVKALQAEAKERGFEPDSEHAGGYSAMHIRRGDFQYKKVKLPAEEWYENTKELWKPNEIIFIATDERDKSFFDPIAEHHDIRFLDDYWDLASLGDLDPNYFGMIDTIVSSRARVFAGTWFSTFTGYINRMRGYHGMTMMDSWYSFLERKTKVHSWEKMDSFAYAYEWPDGWIGIDADEWPDRSIF
;
A
#
# COMPACT_ATOMS: atom_id res chain seq x y z
N MET A 1 3.14 17.30 -69.35
CA MET A 1 3.92 18.11 -70.31
C MET A 1 3.87 19.56 -69.86
N PHE A 2 4.98 20.30 -69.96
CA PHE A 2 5.17 21.69 -69.47
C PHE A 2 5.02 21.83 -67.92
N SER A 3 5.89 22.49 -67.13
CA SER A 3 6.75 23.69 -67.31
C SER A 3 5.94 25.00 -67.33
N SER A 4 6.27 26.12 -66.65
CA SER A 4 7.51 26.59 -65.97
C SER A 4 7.15 27.60 -64.84
N ALA A 5 7.69 27.53 -63.62
CA ALA A 5 8.94 28.15 -63.11
C ALA A 5 8.87 29.63 -62.58
N ASN A 6 9.35 29.81 -61.33
CA ASN A 6 10.03 30.96 -60.68
C ASN A 6 9.62 32.44 -60.92
N GLY A 7 9.37 33.18 -59.83
CA GLY A 7 9.05 34.64 -59.83
C GLY A 7 9.41 35.41 -58.53
N ASN A 8 10.63 35.27 -58.03
CA ASN A 8 11.15 35.80 -56.75
C ASN A 8 11.17 37.35 -56.61
N ARG A 9 10.58 37.94 -55.53
CA ARG A 9 11.24 38.93 -54.60
C ARG A 9 10.35 39.72 -53.58
N ASN A 10 10.74 39.61 -52.30
CA ASN A 10 10.93 40.68 -51.28
C ASN A 10 9.81 41.65 -50.77
N ARG A 11 9.68 41.62 -49.42
CA ARG A 11 9.70 42.73 -48.42
C ARG A 11 8.43 43.50 -47.97
N ARG A 12 8.23 43.42 -46.64
CA ARG A 12 7.81 44.46 -45.67
C ARG A 12 6.44 45.12 -45.86
N GLY A 13 5.49 44.74 -45.00
CA GLY A 13 4.21 45.42 -44.83
C GLY A 13 4.20 46.49 -43.73
N SER A 14 3.00 46.99 -43.44
CA SER A 14 2.62 47.79 -42.27
C SER A 14 1.10 47.71 -42.11
N GLY A 15 0.58 47.38 -40.92
CA GLY A 15 -0.87 47.36 -40.66
C GLY A 15 -1.42 48.76 -40.33
N TYR A 16 -2.76 48.91 -40.33
CA TYR A 16 -3.43 50.09 -39.75
C TYR A 16 -4.81 49.77 -39.16
N ARG A 17 -5.18 50.52 -38.11
CA ARG A 17 -6.50 50.47 -37.45
C ARG A 17 -7.54 51.33 -38.19
N SER A 18 -8.82 51.01 -38.04
CA SER A 18 -9.82 51.97 -37.55
C SER A 18 -11.11 51.27 -37.09
N ALA A 19 -11.98 51.99 -36.38
CA ALA A 19 -13.24 51.47 -35.81
C ALA A 19 -14.36 52.51 -36.00
N ARG A 20 -15.62 52.09 -35.84
CA ARG A 20 -16.76 53.01 -35.63
C ARG A 20 -17.90 52.34 -34.85
N SER A 21 -18.60 53.15 -34.06
CA SER A 21 -19.70 52.77 -33.18
C SER A 21 -20.92 53.67 -33.42
N VAL A 22 -22.14 53.13 -33.32
CA VAL A 22 -23.39 53.90 -33.26
C VAL A 22 -24.31 53.28 -32.19
N GLN A 23 -25.06 54.11 -31.47
CA GLN A 23 -26.01 53.73 -30.42
C GLN A 23 -27.44 53.62 -31.01
N HIS A 24 -28.47 53.01 -30.40
CA HIS A 24 -29.21 53.58 -29.26
C HIS A 24 -30.32 52.66 -28.69
N GLN A 25 -30.51 52.76 -27.36
CA GLN A 25 -31.78 52.68 -26.59
C GLN A 25 -32.66 51.40 -26.53
N ARG A 26 -33.53 51.41 -25.50
CA ARG A 26 -34.47 50.36 -25.07
C ARG A 26 -35.92 50.85 -25.22
N SER A 27 -36.88 49.96 -25.47
CA SER A 27 -38.16 49.91 -24.72
C SER A 27 -38.96 48.63 -25.01
N PHE A 28 -39.88 48.29 -24.10
CA PHE A 28 -40.98 47.33 -24.27
C PHE A 28 -42.00 47.90 -25.32
N ASP A 29 -43.01 47.19 -25.85
CA ASP A 29 -44.08 46.48 -25.11
C ASP A 29 -44.91 45.46 -25.97
N ILE A 30 -46.01 44.97 -25.38
CA ILE A 30 -46.79 43.76 -25.69
C ILE A 30 -47.95 43.99 -26.69
N SER A 31 -48.22 43.04 -27.60
CA SER A 31 -49.53 42.34 -27.70
C SER A 31 -49.68 41.39 -28.91
N SER A 32 -50.49 40.34 -28.72
CA SER A 32 -51.10 39.54 -29.78
C SER A 32 -52.57 39.25 -29.48
N PRO A 33 -53.37 38.96 -30.52
CA PRO A 33 -54.45 37.95 -30.42
C PRO A 33 -54.52 37.08 -31.69
N ARG A 34 -55.17 35.90 -31.79
CA ARG A 34 -55.83 34.88 -30.93
C ARG A 34 -56.00 33.63 -31.85
N ASN A 35 -56.51 32.44 -31.50
CA ASN A 35 -57.27 31.85 -30.39
C ASN A 35 -56.91 30.32 -30.34
N SER A 36 -57.57 29.33 -29.73
CA SER A 36 -58.75 29.18 -28.84
C SER A 36 -58.76 27.77 -28.21
N PHE A 37 -59.00 27.66 -26.90
CA PHE A 37 -59.72 26.58 -26.15
C PHE A 37 -59.32 25.08 -26.32
N SER A 38 -59.28 24.23 -25.29
CA SER A 38 -59.31 24.33 -23.80
C SER A 38 -59.00 22.90 -23.21
N SER A 39 -58.93 22.56 -21.91
CA SER A 39 -59.08 23.28 -20.63
C SER A 39 -58.32 22.57 -19.47
N LYS A 40 -58.03 23.33 -18.40
CA LYS A 40 -58.18 23.08 -16.93
C LYS A 40 -58.43 21.63 -16.41
N TRP A 41 -58.00 21.22 -15.21
CA TRP A 41 -57.91 21.89 -13.88
C TRP A 41 -56.82 21.21 -12.99
N THR A 42 -56.46 21.59 -11.74
CA THR A 42 -56.25 22.86 -10.99
C THR A 42 -55.68 22.52 -9.59
N ALA A 43 -54.85 23.38 -8.96
CA ALA A 43 -54.23 23.16 -7.63
C ALA A 43 -55.03 23.80 -6.45
N VAL A 44 -54.63 23.56 -5.17
CA VAL A 44 -54.62 24.52 -4.00
C VAL A 44 -54.53 23.85 -2.59
N LYS A 45 -53.74 24.47 -1.67
CA LYS A 45 -53.74 24.45 -0.16
C LYS A 45 -52.97 23.42 0.71
N ILE A 46 -51.88 23.94 1.33
CA ILE A 46 -51.54 24.02 2.78
C ILE A 46 -50.89 22.83 3.56
N VAL A 47 -49.59 23.00 3.83
CA VAL A 47 -48.83 22.93 5.12
C VAL A 47 -49.17 21.86 6.17
N VAL A 48 -48.17 21.01 6.52
CA VAL A 48 -47.55 20.89 7.88
C VAL A 48 -46.20 20.14 7.78
N LEU A 49 -45.38 20.26 8.83
CA LEU A 49 -43.95 19.90 8.95
C LEU A 49 -43.61 18.40 9.16
N LEU A 50 -42.31 18.13 8.89
CA LEU A 50 -41.40 17.17 9.56
C LEU A 50 -41.18 15.73 9.05
N LEU A 51 -39.95 15.28 9.31
CA LEU A 51 -39.35 13.97 9.03
C LEU A 51 -39.43 13.08 10.28
N VAL A 52 -39.44 11.75 10.07
CA VAL A 52 -38.62 10.67 10.70
C VAL A 52 -39.38 9.33 10.64
N ALA A 53 -38.64 8.22 10.55
CA ALA A 53 -39.16 6.87 10.27
C ALA A 53 -39.77 6.15 11.48
N GLY A 54 -40.58 5.10 11.23
CA GLY A 54 -41.04 4.17 12.28
C GLY A 54 -42.00 3.04 11.84
N THR A 55 -41.45 1.86 11.53
CA THR A 55 -41.97 0.48 11.79
C THR A 55 -43.43 0.05 11.53
N LEU A 56 -43.57 -1.12 10.86
CA LEU A 56 -44.45 -2.29 11.14
C LEU A 56 -45.82 -2.06 11.83
N MET A 57 -46.97 -2.55 11.34
CA MET A 57 -47.33 -3.97 11.13
C MET A 57 -48.65 -4.19 10.30
N MET A 58 -48.90 -5.45 9.89
CA MET A 58 -50.17 -6.25 9.82
C MET A 58 -51.56 -5.55 9.90
N THR A 59 -52.67 -6.00 9.26
CA THR A 59 -52.99 -7.25 8.51
C THR A 59 -54.31 -7.13 7.68
N THR A 60 -54.49 -8.03 6.69
CA THR A 60 -55.77 -8.51 6.05
C THR A 60 -56.69 -7.48 5.33
N VAL A 61 -57.47 -7.78 4.28
CA VAL A 61 -58.55 -8.80 4.11
C VAL A 61 -58.91 -9.05 2.60
N LEU A 62 -58.92 -10.33 2.15
CA LEU A 62 -59.70 -10.98 1.02
C LEU A 62 -59.73 -10.41 -0.44
N PRO A 63 -60.16 -11.17 -1.49
CA PRO A 63 -59.96 -12.60 -1.86
C PRO A 63 -59.72 -12.87 -3.39
N MET A 64 -59.89 -14.15 -3.84
CA MET A 64 -59.85 -14.71 -5.23
C MET A 64 -58.46 -15.11 -5.78
N PHE A 65 -58.25 -16.20 -6.54
CA PHE A 65 -59.11 -17.33 -6.99
C PHE A 65 -58.25 -18.55 -7.40
N LEU A 66 -58.60 -19.80 -7.01
CA LEU A 66 -58.26 -21.12 -7.64
C LEU A 66 -56.75 -21.50 -7.80
N LEU A 67 -56.29 -22.77 -7.85
CA LEU A 67 -56.86 -24.13 -7.96
C LEU A 67 -55.96 -25.16 -7.18
N GLU A 68 -56.47 -26.37 -6.93
CA GLU A 68 -55.82 -27.71 -6.70
C GLU A 68 -54.36 -27.85 -6.13
N SER A 69 -54.01 -28.80 -5.25
CA SER A 69 -54.57 -30.16 -5.02
C SER A 69 -54.26 -30.81 -3.64
N THR A 70 -55.25 -31.51 -3.07
CA THR A 70 -55.21 -32.78 -2.28
C THR A 70 -54.25 -33.02 -1.07
N ASN A 71 -54.87 -33.40 0.07
CA ASN A 71 -54.41 -34.34 1.14
C ASN A 71 -53.15 -33.95 1.96
N GLY A 72 -53.07 -34.11 3.29
CA GLY A 72 -53.97 -34.57 4.37
C GLY A 72 -53.11 -35.06 5.55
N GLY A 73 -53.48 -35.06 6.85
CA GLY A 73 -54.67 -34.64 7.59
C GLY A 73 -54.52 -35.04 9.09
N VAL A 74 -55.58 -34.90 9.90
CA VAL A 74 -55.77 -35.52 11.24
C VAL A 74 -54.91 -35.03 12.44
N SER A 75 -55.53 -34.17 13.27
CA SER A 75 -55.49 -34.08 14.75
C SER A 75 -54.13 -33.89 15.49
N SER A 76 -54.06 -33.52 16.78
CA SER A 76 -55.10 -33.33 17.81
C SER A 76 -54.80 -32.17 18.76
N ALA A 77 -55.83 -31.58 19.38
CA ALA A 77 -55.69 -30.51 20.39
C ALA A 77 -55.71 -31.05 21.83
N SER A 78 -55.13 -30.29 22.77
CA SER A 78 -55.46 -30.35 24.20
C SER A 78 -55.21 -28.99 24.88
N ASN A 79 -56.18 -28.48 25.63
CA ASN A 79 -56.10 -27.21 26.33
C ASN A 79 -55.30 -27.30 27.65
N GLY A 80 -54.69 -26.19 28.05
CA GLY A 80 -54.25 -25.92 29.44
C GLY A 80 -54.42 -24.42 29.72
N GLN A 81 -55.17 -24.04 30.75
CA GLN A 81 -55.70 -22.67 30.91
C GLN A 81 -55.80 -22.26 32.39
N ILE A 82 -55.82 -20.93 32.63
CA ILE A 82 -56.27 -20.20 33.85
C ILE A 82 -55.24 -20.03 34.98
N GLY A 83 -55.07 -18.76 35.41
CA GLY A 83 -54.56 -18.35 36.75
C GLY A 83 -53.37 -17.39 36.74
N GLY A 84 -53.44 -16.13 37.21
CA GLY A 84 -54.64 -15.30 37.52
C GLY A 84 -54.41 -14.16 38.53
N GLY A 85 -54.23 -12.90 38.05
CA GLY A 85 -54.32 -11.65 38.85
C GLY A 85 -53.06 -11.25 39.65
N GLY A 86 -52.82 -9.96 39.96
CA GLY A 86 -53.51 -8.73 39.52
C GLY A 86 -52.99 -7.44 40.21
N HIS A 87 -53.26 -6.27 39.59
CA HIS A 87 -53.10 -4.87 40.07
C HIS A 87 -51.73 -4.41 40.67
N VAL A 88 -50.97 -3.47 40.10
CA VAL A 88 -51.22 -2.06 39.67
C VAL A 88 -51.24 -1.03 40.82
N SER A 89 -50.16 -0.22 40.90
CA SER A 89 -50.23 1.25 41.01
C SER A 89 -48.89 1.89 40.60
N LEU A 90 -48.91 3.15 40.19
CA LEU A 90 -47.73 3.95 39.81
C LEU A 90 -47.07 4.59 41.05
N HIS A 91 -45.74 4.74 41.02
CA HIS A 91 -45.14 6.04 41.32
C HIS A 91 -43.76 6.24 40.69
N ASN A 92 -43.43 7.52 40.44
CA ASN A 92 -42.16 8.07 39.94
C ASN A 92 -41.85 7.86 38.45
N LEU A 93 -40.98 8.74 37.93
CA LEU A 93 -40.95 9.20 36.54
C LEU A 93 -39.50 9.34 36.03
N ILE A 94 -39.33 9.15 34.71
CA ILE A 94 -38.25 9.69 33.86
C ILE A 94 -36.81 9.25 34.22
N TYR A 95 -36.13 8.61 33.27
CA TYR A 95 -34.87 9.14 32.73
C TYR A 95 -34.55 8.53 31.34
N ALA A 96 -33.99 9.36 30.46
CA ALA A 96 -33.42 8.98 29.17
C ALA A 96 -32.31 9.97 28.79
N SER A 97 -31.45 9.55 27.85
CA SER A 97 -30.23 10.25 27.38
C SER A 97 -29.05 10.27 28.34
N ALA A 98 -27.95 9.67 27.89
CA ALA A 98 -26.60 9.82 28.45
C ALA A 98 -25.63 10.25 27.33
N HIS A 99 -25.97 11.34 26.63
CA HIS A 99 -25.11 11.91 25.59
C HIS A 99 -25.13 13.44 25.52
N LEU A 100 -25.11 14.10 26.69
CA LEU A 100 -24.99 15.56 26.79
C LEU A 100 -24.51 16.02 28.19
N LYS A 101 -23.30 15.58 28.60
CA LYS A 101 -22.70 15.98 29.90
C LYS A 101 -21.19 16.20 29.88
N GLU A 102 -20.64 16.72 28.77
CA GLU A 102 -19.20 16.97 28.61
C GLU A 102 -18.89 18.31 27.90
N GLN A 103 -19.83 19.26 27.89
CA GLN A 103 -19.65 20.60 27.29
C GLN A 103 -20.31 21.76 28.07
N LEU A 104 -20.64 21.57 29.36
CA LEU A 104 -21.36 22.60 30.15
C LEU A 104 -20.79 22.87 31.56
N GLU A 105 -19.53 22.50 31.83
CA GLU A 105 -18.84 22.84 33.10
C GLU A 105 -17.62 23.78 32.90
N GLU A 106 -17.41 24.34 31.69
CA GLU A 106 -16.32 25.30 31.40
C GLU A 106 -16.74 26.79 31.44
N LYS A 107 -17.98 27.12 31.80
CA LYS A 107 -18.46 28.53 31.86
C LYS A 107 -19.34 28.84 33.08
N ASN A 108 -18.72 28.96 34.25
CA ASN A 108 -18.85 30.12 35.15
C ASN A 108 -18.21 29.86 36.53
N LEU A 109 -16.99 30.36 36.74
CA LEU A 109 -16.47 30.66 38.08
C LEU A 109 -15.68 31.97 38.05
N LEU A 110 -16.37 33.07 38.32
CA LEU A 110 -15.77 34.38 38.56
C LEU A 110 -15.17 34.39 39.98
N VAL A 111 -13.91 34.78 40.10
CA VAL A 111 -13.27 35.13 41.38
C VAL A 111 -13.19 36.67 41.46
N PRO A 112 -13.60 37.31 42.57
CA PRO A 112 -13.66 38.77 42.66
C PRO A 112 -12.29 39.44 42.88
N THR A 113 -12.28 40.77 42.70
CA THR A 113 -11.09 41.62 42.56
C THR A 113 -10.44 42.08 43.86
N GLY A 114 -9.10 42.11 43.88
CA GLY A 114 -8.25 42.90 44.80
C GLY A 114 -6.91 42.21 45.09
N GLY A 115 -5.76 42.87 45.08
CA GLY A 115 -5.42 44.26 44.72
C GLY A 115 -4.07 44.68 45.33
N SER A 116 -3.32 45.58 44.67
CA SER A 116 -1.98 46.10 45.09
C SER A 116 -0.82 45.07 45.00
N ASP A 117 0.45 45.41 44.70
CA ASP A 117 1.01 46.60 44.03
C ASP A 117 2.49 46.42 43.55
N VAL A 118 3.01 47.45 42.84
CA VAL A 118 4.44 47.86 42.73
C VAL A 118 5.51 46.86 42.17
N GLN A 119 5.81 47.06 40.89
CA GLN A 119 7.13 47.34 40.25
C GLN A 119 8.49 46.71 40.68
N GLN A 120 9.29 46.48 39.62
CA GLN A 120 10.71 46.87 39.42
C GLN A 120 11.86 45.84 39.53
N GLN A 121 13.02 46.27 39.02
CA GLN A 121 14.13 45.46 38.49
C GLN A 121 15.35 45.40 39.43
N GLN A 122 16.18 44.37 39.21
CA GLN A 122 17.65 44.36 39.34
C GLN A 122 18.36 45.11 40.49
N GLN A 123 19.19 44.39 41.24
CA GLN A 123 20.55 44.88 41.53
C GLN A 123 21.55 43.76 41.80
N GLN A 124 22.82 43.98 41.44
CA GLN A 124 23.98 43.17 41.84
C GLN A 124 24.86 43.98 42.79
N MET A 125 25.47 43.35 43.81
CA MET A 125 26.94 43.33 43.98
C MET A 125 27.42 42.50 45.21
N LYS A 126 28.74 42.31 45.31
CA LYS A 126 29.48 41.48 46.29
C LYS A 126 30.08 42.33 47.43
N VAL A 127 31.00 41.72 48.23
CA VAL A 127 32.10 42.30 49.06
C VAL A 127 31.84 42.29 50.60
N LYS A 128 32.73 41.85 51.52
CA LYS A 128 33.97 41.01 51.53
C LYS A 128 34.49 40.81 53.00
N VAL A 129 35.07 39.62 53.35
CA VAL A 129 36.36 39.40 54.12
C VAL A 129 36.43 39.92 55.59
N PRO A 130 37.40 39.58 56.50
CA PRO A 130 38.49 38.57 56.61
C PRO A 130 38.17 37.47 57.68
N ASP A 131 39.05 36.62 58.28
CA ASP A 131 40.53 36.64 58.49
C ASP A 131 41.21 35.25 58.72
N GLN A 132 42.52 35.26 59.01
CA GLN A 132 43.51 34.15 59.11
C GLN A 132 43.63 33.55 60.56
N ARG A 133 44.49 32.58 60.94
CA ARG A 133 45.65 31.85 60.33
C ARG A 133 45.98 30.53 61.11
N ILE A 134 46.91 29.70 60.57
CA ILE A 134 47.64 28.52 61.17
C ILE A 134 46.88 27.17 61.06
N GLY A 135 47.46 25.97 60.85
CA GLY A 135 48.86 25.49 60.63
C GLY A 135 49.32 24.41 61.65
N GLY A 136 50.14 23.38 61.38
CA GLY A 136 50.84 22.86 60.19
C GLY A 136 51.78 21.66 60.57
N ARG A 137 52.64 21.15 59.64
CA ARG A 137 53.57 19.97 59.71
C ARG A 137 52.94 18.58 59.52
N ASP A 138 53.58 17.57 58.90
CA ASP A 138 54.82 17.41 58.09
C ASP A 138 54.48 16.43 56.92
N ASN A 139 55.21 16.26 55.79
CA ASN A 139 56.68 16.25 55.54
C ASN A 139 57.07 16.72 54.11
N SER A 140 58.36 16.75 53.78
CA SER A 140 59.06 17.27 52.56
C SER A 140 58.58 16.71 51.18
N GLN A 141 58.54 17.43 50.04
CA GLN A 141 59.51 18.31 49.30
C GLN A 141 60.53 17.54 48.41
N HIS A 142 60.99 17.99 47.22
CA HIS A 142 60.80 19.24 46.43
C HIS A 142 61.16 19.03 44.93
N ASP A 143 60.48 19.74 44.00
CA ASP A 143 60.97 20.56 42.83
C ASP A 143 62.14 20.14 41.88
N PRO A 144 62.40 20.82 40.71
CA PRO A 144 61.62 21.87 40.00
C PRO A 144 61.52 21.80 38.43
N MET A 145 60.64 22.65 37.89
CA MET A 145 60.74 23.44 36.62
C MET A 145 60.58 22.86 35.19
N LYS A 146 59.75 23.62 34.42
CA LYS A 146 59.89 24.08 33.00
C LYS A 146 59.36 23.25 31.81
N VAL A 147 59.10 24.02 30.75
CA VAL A 147 58.46 23.80 29.43
C VAL A 147 59.10 24.86 28.48
N PRO A 148 59.14 24.76 27.12
CA PRO A 148 58.86 23.65 26.16
C PRO A 148 60.09 23.28 25.28
N THR A 149 59.95 22.39 24.27
CA THR A 149 60.12 22.67 22.81
C THR A 149 60.25 21.42 21.91
N LYS A 150 60.18 21.66 20.59
CA LYS A 150 60.16 20.70 19.46
C LYS A 150 61.51 19.99 19.21
N GLY A 151 61.47 18.83 18.53
CA GLY A 151 62.59 18.25 17.78
C GLY A 151 62.07 17.21 16.76
N ALA A 152 62.65 17.16 15.55
CA ALA A 152 62.23 16.24 14.48
C ALA A 152 63.42 15.83 13.59
N ASN A 153 63.40 14.59 13.07
CA ASN A 153 64.16 14.00 11.94
C ASN A 153 63.62 12.54 11.76
N LYS A 154 63.54 11.89 10.57
CA LYS A 154 64.54 11.61 9.51
C LYS A 154 65.68 10.69 10.02
N GLU A 155 66.25 9.70 9.31
CA GLU A 155 66.07 9.02 8.00
C GLU A 155 67.00 7.74 8.03
N ASP A 156 66.96 6.68 7.20
CA ASP A 156 66.30 6.36 5.91
C ASP A 156 66.21 4.81 5.69
N LYS A 157 65.51 4.36 4.62
CA LYS A 157 65.55 3.10 3.80
C LYS A 157 66.15 1.73 4.26
N ASP A 158 65.43 0.67 3.84
CA ASP A 158 65.82 -0.60 3.17
C ASP A 158 67.11 -1.41 3.51
N VAL A 159 67.02 -2.77 3.41
CA VAL A 159 67.82 -3.67 2.52
C VAL A 159 67.88 -5.16 2.99
N HIS A 160 67.39 -6.10 2.15
CA HIS A 160 67.80 -7.54 1.99
C HIS A 160 67.68 -8.58 3.17
N GLU A 161 67.67 -9.93 3.01
CA GLU A 161 67.55 -10.87 1.85
C GLU A 161 67.52 -12.38 2.28
N GLN A 162 66.87 -13.27 1.48
CA GLN A 162 67.01 -14.77 1.40
C GLN A 162 66.79 -15.67 2.67
N ALA A 163 66.72 -17.02 2.61
CA ALA A 163 66.09 -17.99 1.68
C ALA A 163 66.27 -19.47 2.17
N LYS A 164 65.44 -20.41 1.67
CA LYS A 164 65.63 -21.87 1.41
C LYS A 164 64.24 -22.51 1.14
N GLU A 165 63.94 -23.22 0.04
CA GLU A 165 64.51 -24.44 -0.58
C GLU A 165 64.35 -25.73 0.26
N GLY A 166 63.77 -26.85 -0.24
CA GLY A 166 63.03 -27.09 -1.50
C GLY A 166 62.94 -28.59 -1.92
N LYS A 167 62.08 -28.92 -2.92
CA LYS A 167 62.09 -30.14 -3.80
C LYS A 167 61.79 -31.53 -3.13
N GLU A 168 61.33 -32.60 -3.81
CA GLU A 168 61.01 -32.87 -5.24
C GLU A 168 59.93 -34.00 -5.48
N THR A 169 59.65 -34.29 -6.76
CA THR A 169 58.64 -35.16 -7.46
C THR A 169 58.83 -36.71 -7.34
N PRO A 170 57.92 -37.67 -7.77
CA PRO A 170 57.25 -37.73 -9.10
C PRO A 170 55.88 -38.48 -9.34
N ASN A 171 55.49 -38.46 -10.63
CA ASN A 171 54.34 -39.04 -11.40
C ASN A 171 54.29 -40.60 -11.45
N PRO A 172 53.28 -41.31 -12.07
CA PRO A 172 52.44 -40.93 -13.23
C PRO A 172 50.93 -41.33 -13.32
N LEU A 173 50.20 -40.62 -14.22
CA LEU A 173 49.12 -40.99 -15.19
C LEU A 173 48.61 -42.46 -15.31
N PRO A 174 47.35 -42.77 -15.77
CA PRO A 174 46.73 -42.14 -16.97
C PRO A 174 45.17 -42.06 -17.18
N LYS A 175 44.74 -41.13 -18.07
CA LYS A 175 43.58 -41.18 -19.04
C LYS A 175 42.11 -41.01 -18.51
N HIS A 176 41.12 -40.51 -19.29
CA HIS A 176 41.06 -40.03 -20.71
C HIS A 176 39.81 -39.15 -21.03
N HIS A 177 39.91 -38.26 -22.04
CA HIS A 177 38.87 -37.70 -22.96
C HIS A 177 37.60 -36.99 -22.40
N ASP A 178 37.01 -35.93 -23.00
CA ASP A 178 37.39 -34.93 -24.05
C ASP A 178 36.59 -33.61 -23.79
N ASN A 179 36.95 -32.37 -24.16
CA ASN A 179 37.59 -31.74 -25.34
C ASN A 179 36.66 -31.51 -26.55
N ILE A 180 36.73 -30.40 -27.33
CA ILE A 180 37.60 -29.20 -27.31
C ILE A 180 36.91 -27.98 -28.01
N SER A 181 37.63 -26.86 -28.22
CA SER A 181 37.44 -25.75 -29.19
C SER A 181 36.52 -24.55 -28.83
N ASP A 182 36.77 -23.31 -29.30
CA ASP A 182 38.05 -22.55 -29.51
C ASP A 182 37.80 -21.10 -30.03
N ASN A 183 38.77 -20.18 -29.77
CA ASN A 183 39.10 -18.94 -30.55
C ASN A 183 38.03 -17.82 -30.68
N ASN A 184 38.29 -16.53 -31.01
CA ASN A 184 39.45 -15.62 -31.18
C ASN A 184 38.88 -14.14 -31.18
N ASN A 185 39.57 -12.98 -31.21
CA ASN A 185 40.89 -12.42 -30.79
C ASN A 185 41.08 -11.03 -31.50
N ASN A 186 42.17 -10.27 -31.24
CA ASN A 186 42.63 -9.03 -31.93
C ASN A 186 41.82 -7.72 -31.75
N ASN A 187 42.34 -6.49 -31.97
CA ASN A 187 43.69 -5.90 -31.77
C ASN A 187 43.61 -4.34 -31.87
N ASN A 188 44.73 -3.62 -31.61
CA ASN A 188 44.86 -2.15 -31.69
C ASN A 188 45.11 -1.58 -33.11
N ASN A 189 44.78 -0.30 -33.36
CA ASN A 189 45.77 0.74 -33.78
C ASN A 189 45.24 2.19 -33.89
N ASN A 190 46.19 3.15 -33.86
CA ASN A 190 45.98 4.61 -33.82
C ASN A 190 45.81 5.28 -35.20
N HIS A 191 45.32 6.53 -35.21
CA HIS A 191 45.96 7.65 -35.95
C HIS A 191 45.68 9.03 -35.32
N HIS A 192 46.57 10.00 -35.55
CA HIS A 192 46.50 11.39 -35.06
C HIS A 192 46.04 12.36 -36.15
N HIS A 193 45.43 13.49 -35.75
CA HIS A 193 45.88 14.82 -36.18
C HIS A 193 45.39 15.92 -35.22
N ASP A 194 46.24 16.92 -34.96
CA ASP A 194 45.92 18.08 -34.12
C ASP A 194 45.25 19.22 -34.92
N ASP A 195 44.39 20.00 -34.25
CA ASP A 195 44.42 21.47 -34.36
C ASP A 195 43.69 22.17 -33.18
N LYS A 196 44.10 23.40 -32.83
CA LYS A 196 43.51 24.29 -31.80
C LYS A 196 43.57 25.73 -32.33
N PRO A 197 42.56 26.60 -32.10
CA PRO A 197 42.14 27.05 -30.75
C PRO A 197 40.59 27.01 -30.59
N SER A 198 39.89 27.68 -29.66
CA SER A 198 40.20 28.70 -28.65
C SER A 198 39.29 28.60 -27.42
N ASN A 199 39.70 29.14 -26.27
CA ASN A 199 38.92 29.14 -25.02
C ASN A 199 37.94 30.33 -24.93
N ILE A 200 36.67 30.06 -24.63
CA ILE A 200 35.67 31.04 -24.13
C ILE A 200 34.83 30.33 -23.06
N ASP A 201 34.63 30.98 -21.91
CA ASP A 201 34.02 30.34 -20.74
C ASP A 201 32.52 30.03 -20.90
N ALA A 202 32.18 28.74 -20.85
CA ALA A 202 30.81 28.26 -20.63
C ALA A 202 30.65 27.86 -19.15
N LYS A 203 29.70 28.48 -18.44
CA LYS A 203 29.44 28.19 -17.02
C LYS A 203 28.80 26.82 -16.85
N ASN A 204 29.21 26.10 -15.79
CA ASN A 204 28.61 24.81 -15.44
C ASN A 204 27.13 24.96 -15.08
N HIS A 205 26.25 24.51 -15.96
CA HIS A 205 24.92 24.03 -15.58
C HIS A 205 24.98 22.50 -15.39
N PRO A 206 24.36 21.93 -14.35
CA PRO A 206 24.29 20.49 -14.20
C PRO A 206 23.41 19.90 -15.30
N LYS A 207 24.01 19.18 -16.25
CA LYS A 207 23.24 18.41 -17.23
C LYS A 207 22.48 17.30 -16.50
N SER A 208 21.17 17.23 -16.71
CA SER A 208 20.39 16.03 -16.35
C SER A 208 21.05 14.81 -17.01
N LYS A 209 21.41 13.82 -16.19
CA LYS A 209 21.86 12.51 -16.66
C LYS A 209 20.72 11.52 -16.49
N VAL A 210 19.82 11.48 -17.46
CA VAL A 210 18.94 10.33 -17.64
C VAL A 210 19.83 9.11 -17.87
N ASN A 211 19.72 8.12 -16.99
CA ASN A 211 20.61 6.97 -16.98
C ASN A 211 20.15 5.97 -18.06
N LYS A 212 20.70 6.08 -19.28
CA LYS A 212 20.36 5.30 -20.50
C LYS A 212 20.56 3.77 -20.41
N ASN A 213 20.59 3.19 -19.21
CA ASN A 213 20.95 1.80 -18.92
C ASN A 213 19.83 0.96 -18.27
N ILE A 214 18.70 1.56 -17.85
CA ILE A 214 17.63 0.86 -17.12
C ILE A 214 16.46 0.54 -18.06
N LEU A 215 16.38 -0.69 -18.56
CA LEU A 215 15.33 -1.12 -19.51
C LEU A 215 13.95 -1.29 -18.86
N ALA A 216 13.92 -1.64 -17.57
CA ALA A 216 12.73 -1.85 -16.75
C ALA A 216 12.27 -0.52 -16.12
N ARG A 217 11.17 0.06 -16.61
CA ARG A 217 10.83 1.48 -16.37
C ARG A 217 9.84 1.66 -15.23
N GLY A 218 10.33 2.11 -14.06
CA GLY A 218 9.52 2.54 -12.92
C GLY A 218 8.38 1.58 -12.59
N VAL A 219 7.12 2.05 -12.59
CA VAL A 219 5.94 1.23 -12.29
C VAL A 219 5.68 0.05 -13.25
N SER A 220 6.24 0.07 -14.46
CA SER A 220 6.21 -1.07 -15.40
C SER A 220 7.33 -2.07 -15.15
N GLY A 221 8.43 -1.62 -14.56
CA GLY A 221 9.67 -2.38 -14.41
C GLY A 221 9.70 -3.26 -13.17
N LEU A 222 10.12 -4.51 -13.36
CA LEU A 222 10.57 -5.37 -12.26
C LEU A 222 12.12 -5.50 -12.33
N PRO A 223 12.79 -6.01 -11.27
CA PRO A 223 14.21 -6.39 -11.35
C PRO A 223 14.51 -7.27 -12.56
N MET A 224 15.72 -7.21 -13.11
CA MET A 224 16.07 -7.93 -14.35
C MET A 224 15.91 -9.46 -14.22
N SER A 225 16.09 -10.01 -13.01
CA SER A 225 15.77 -11.40 -12.66
C SER A 225 14.31 -11.80 -12.93
N LYS A 226 13.38 -10.85 -12.81
CA LYS A 226 11.93 -11.02 -13.01
C LYS A 226 11.43 -10.49 -14.35
N THR A 227 12.30 -10.00 -15.24
CA THR A 227 11.92 -9.50 -16.57
C THR A 227 12.57 -10.30 -17.71
N PRO A 228 12.32 -11.62 -17.82
CA PRO A 228 12.79 -12.43 -18.95
C PRO A 228 12.34 -11.90 -20.33
N ALA A 229 11.30 -11.06 -20.37
CA ALA A 229 10.89 -10.29 -21.54
C ALA A 229 11.94 -9.29 -22.06
N LEU A 230 12.83 -8.79 -21.20
CA LEU A 230 13.81 -7.73 -21.49
C LEU A 230 15.22 -8.29 -21.82
N VAL A 231 15.43 -9.60 -21.75
CA VAL A 231 16.75 -10.21 -21.99
C VAL A 231 17.19 -10.04 -23.45
N GLY A 232 18.18 -9.16 -23.67
CA GLY A 232 18.66 -8.77 -25.00
C GLY A 232 17.86 -7.64 -25.66
N ALA A 233 16.90 -7.03 -24.95
CA ALA A 233 16.24 -5.81 -25.39
C ALA A 233 17.21 -4.62 -25.37
N LYS A 234 16.86 -3.54 -26.08
CA LYS A 234 17.51 -2.24 -25.96
C LYS A 234 16.47 -1.14 -25.81
N TRP A 235 16.88 -0.03 -25.21
CA TRP A 235 16.09 1.20 -25.20
C TRP A 235 15.90 1.67 -26.66
N GLY A 236 14.66 1.96 -27.06
CA GLY A 236 14.36 2.35 -28.43
C GLY A 236 15.02 3.68 -28.82
N HIS A 237 15.26 3.86 -30.12
CA HIS A 237 15.81 5.09 -30.68
C HIS A 237 14.73 5.89 -31.42
N VAL A 238 14.93 7.20 -31.57
CA VAL A 238 14.12 8.09 -32.40
C VAL A 238 15.02 8.79 -33.42
N GLU A 239 14.79 8.56 -34.71
CA GLU A 239 15.48 9.29 -35.78
C GLU A 239 15.18 10.80 -35.70
N CYS A 240 16.16 11.58 -35.25
CA CYS A 240 16.05 13.01 -35.00
C CYS A 240 17.39 13.74 -35.20
N ASP A 241 17.34 15.05 -35.42
CA ASP A 241 18.50 15.95 -35.56
C ASP A 241 19.17 16.32 -34.22
N ILE A 242 18.53 15.98 -33.09
CA ILE A 242 19.12 15.96 -31.75
C ILE A 242 18.79 14.64 -31.05
N ASP A 243 19.63 14.20 -30.10
CA ASP A 243 19.37 13.03 -29.26
C ASP A 243 18.18 13.30 -28.33
N VAL A 244 17.03 12.67 -28.61
CA VAL A 244 15.79 12.75 -27.80
C VAL A 244 15.40 11.40 -27.18
N ASP A 245 16.32 10.43 -27.12
CA ASP A 245 15.98 9.08 -26.66
C ASP A 245 15.50 9.06 -25.20
N ASP A 246 15.77 10.11 -24.41
CA ASP A 246 15.30 10.24 -23.03
C ASP A 246 13.78 10.31 -22.87
N ILE A 247 13.03 10.64 -23.95
CA ILE A 247 11.56 10.66 -23.95
C ILE A 247 10.90 9.40 -24.56
N VAL A 248 11.70 8.40 -24.94
CA VAL A 248 11.24 7.12 -25.48
C VAL A 248 10.69 6.24 -24.35
N TYR A 249 9.57 5.56 -24.57
CA TYR A 249 9.00 4.59 -23.62
C TYR A 249 9.09 3.12 -24.05
N TRP A 250 9.46 2.84 -25.31
CA TRP A 250 9.51 1.49 -25.86
C TRP A 250 10.94 0.94 -25.93
N ASN A 251 11.02 -0.39 -26.10
CA ASN A 251 12.26 -1.10 -26.38
C ASN A 251 12.35 -1.46 -27.87
N ASP A 252 13.50 -1.21 -28.51
CA ASP A 252 13.80 -1.63 -29.88
C ASP A 252 15.31 -1.92 -30.06
N PRO A 253 15.73 -3.15 -30.40
CA PRO A 253 14.91 -4.36 -30.46
C PRO A 253 14.32 -4.72 -29.08
N GLN A 254 13.20 -5.43 -29.10
CA GLN A 254 12.57 -6.01 -27.93
C GLN A 254 13.41 -7.21 -27.43
N GLY A 255 13.12 -7.76 -26.24
CA GLY A 255 13.94 -8.86 -25.73
C GLY A 255 13.80 -10.15 -26.53
N SER A 256 14.80 -11.00 -26.44
CA SER A 256 14.96 -12.21 -27.27
C SER A 256 13.76 -13.14 -27.18
N ARG A 257 13.17 -13.28 -25.98
CA ARG A 257 11.94 -14.06 -25.77
C ARG A 257 10.77 -13.47 -26.54
N ASP A 258 10.55 -12.17 -26.42
CA ASP A 258 9.43 -11.48 -27.05
C ASP A 258 9.62 -11.40 -28.58
N GLN A 259 10.85 -11.27 -29.09
CA GLN A 259 11.18 -11.46 -30.51
C GLN A 259 10.84 -12.88 -31.02
N GLN A 260 11.12 -13.92 -30.21
CA GLN A 260 10.87 -15.32 -30.57
C GLN A 260 9.43 -15.80 -30.26
N PHE A 261 8.64 -15.03 -29.51
CA PHE A 261 7.28 -15.41 -29.11
C PHE A 261 6.37 -15.70 -30.30
N VAL A 262 5.70 -16.86 -30.25
CA VAL A 262 4.65 -17.29 -31.19
C VAL A 262 3.41 -17.67 -30.38
N SER A 263 2.29 -17.01 -30.65
CA SER A 263 1.02 -17.26 -29.96
C SER A 263 0.60 -18.74 -30.04
N PRO A 264 0.11 -19.37 -28.96
CA PRO A 264 -0.41 -20.73 -29.02
C PRO A 264 -1.54 -20.86 -30.04
N PHE A 265 -2.48 -19.90 -30.05
CA PHE A 265 -3.62 -19.89 -30.98
C PHE A 265 -3.22 -19.59 -32.45
N ALA A 266 -2.03 -19.03 -32.71
CA ALA A 266 -1.55 -18.80 -34.07
C ALA A 266 -1.05 -20.07 -34.77
N LYS A 267 -0.61 -21.09 -34.02
CA LYS A 267 -0.09 -22.35 -34.59
C LYS A 267 -1.13 -23.06 -35.46
N HIS A 268 -2.40 -23.05 -35.04
CA HIS A 268 -3.54 -23.58 -35.79
C HIS A 268 -3.88 -22.81 -37.07
N SER A 269 -3.46 -21.55 -37.19
CA SER A 269 -3.49 -20.79 -38.45
C SER A 269 -2.31 -21.13 -39.36
N GLN A 270 -1.12 -21.38 -38.80
CA GLN A 270 0.09 -21.76 -39.54
C GLN A 270 0.06 -23.19 -40.09
N LEU A 271 -0.75 -24.08 -39.51
CA LEU A 271 -0.99 -25.44 -40.01
C LEU A 271 -1.95 -25.49 -41.22
N SER A 272 -2.66 -24.40 -41.52
CA SER A 272 -3.52 -24.32 -42.71
C SER A 272 -2.77 -23.78 -43.92
N ALA A 273 -3.02 -24.37 -45.09
CA ALA A 273 -2.55 -23.84 -46.37
C ALA A 273 -3.35 -22.62 -46.86
N THR A 274 -4.50 -22.30 -46.24
CA THR A 274 -5.35 -21.16 -46.62
C THR A 274 -5.11 -19.97 -45.69
N ALA A 275 -4.85 -18.79 -46.26
CA ALA A 275 -4.67 -17.56 -45.49
C ALA A 275 -5.95 -17.19 -44.73
N ARG A 276 -5.82 -16.99 -43.40
CA ARG A 276 -6.88 -16.46 -42.53
C ARG A 276 -6.66 -14.96 -42.27
N TYR A 277 -7.74 -14.19 -42.31
CA TYR A 277 -7.74 -12.73 -42.29
C TYR A 277 -8.53 -12.14 -41.12
N LEU A 278 -8.14 -10.93 -40.70
CA LEU A 278 -8.89 -10.08 -39.78
C LEU A 278 -9.05 -8.69 -40.41
N THR A 279 -10.30 -8.23 -40.54
CA THR A 279 -10.68 -6.91 -41.06
C THR A 279 -11.50 -6.15 -40.04
N PHE A 280 -11.50 -4.81 -40.08
CA PHE A 280 -12.28 -3.98 -39.17
C PHE A 280 -12.70 -2.64 -39.77
N GLU A 281 -13.78 -2.09 -39.22
CA GLU A 281 -14.24 -0.72 -39.46
C GLU A 281 -13.67 0.21 -38.36
N PRO A 282 -13.17 1.42 -38.66
CA PRO A 282 -12.76 2.36 -37.61
C PRO A 282 -13.91 2.86 -36.73
N ASP A 283 -13.63 3.10 -35.44
CA ASP A 283 -14.55 3.82 -34.54
C ASP A 283 -14.90 5.23 -35.10
N PRO A 284 -16.17 5.69 -35.04
CA PRO A 284 -16.58 6.98 -35.59
C PRO A 284 -16.22 8.20 -34.73
N GLY A 285 -15.56 8.01 -33.59
CA GLY A 285 -15.10 9.05 -32.68
C GLY A 285 -13.74 9.66 -33.05
N GLY A 286 -13.25 10.55 -32.20
CA GLY A 286 -11.94 11.18 -32.38
C GLY A 286 -10.78 10.20 -32.19
N TRP A 287 -9.59 10.57 -32.68
CA TRP A 287 -8.42 9.69 -32.79
C TRP A 287 -8.16 8.72 -31.62
N ASN A 288 -8.25 9.17 -30.37
CA ASN A 288 -7.98 8.28 -29.23
C ASN A 288 -9.02 7.15 -29.05
N ASN A 289 -10.26 7.33 -29.51
CA ASN A 289 -11.25 6.26 -29.58
C ASN A 289 -10.92 5.28 -30.72
N VAL A 290 -10.50 5.81 -31.87
CA VAL A 290 -10.03 5.03 -33.02
C VAL A 290 -8.85 4.14 -32.60
N ARG A 291 -7.84 4.74 -31.94
CA ARG A 291 -6.69 4.06 -31.33
C ARG A 291 -7.13 2.89 -30.43
N MET A 292 -8.04 3.12 -29.50
CA MET A 292 -8.52 2.08 -28.57
C MET A 292 -9.15 0.89 -29.30
N SER A 293 -10.02 1.14 -30.30
CA SER A 293 -10.59 0.08 -31.12
C SER A 293 -9.54 -0.66 -31.96
N MET A 294 -8.56 0.07 -32.49
CA MET A 294 -7.47 -0.45 -33.31
C MET A 294 -6.54 -1.37 -32.50
N GLU A 295 -6.16 -0.98 -31.28
CA GLU A 295 -5.29 -1.78 -30.39
C GLU A 295 -5.89 -3.15 -30.09
N ILE A 296 -7.22 -3.23 -29.88
CA ILE A 296 -7.92 -4.52 -29.73
C ILE A 296 -7.75 -5.39 -30.98
N ILE A 297 -8.03 -4.84 -32.17
CA ILE A 297 -7.95 -5.60 -33.43
C ILE A 297 -6.52 -6.06 -33.73
N PHE A 298 -5.53 -5.22 -33.44
CA PHE A 298 -4.12 -5.54 -33.69
C PHE A 298 -3.64 -6.67 -32.75
N VAL A 299 -4.00 -6.63 -31.46
CA VAL A 299 -3.74 -7.73 -30.52
C VAL A 299 -4.49 -9.00 -30.94
N LEU A 300 -5.74 -8.90 -31.42
CA LEU A 300 -6.49 -10.05 -31.94
C LEU A 300 -5.84 -10.67 -33.18
N ALA A 301 -5.27 -9.87 -34.10
CA ALA A 301 -4.53 -10.39 -35.24
C ALA A 301 -3.29 -11.17 -34.81
N ALA A 302 -2.48 -10.59 -33.91
CA ALA A 302 -1.29 -11.22 -33.32
C ALA A 302 -1.64 -12.53 -32.60
N ALA A 303 -2.65 -12.50 -31.73
CA ALA A 303 -3.09 -13.64 -30.95
C ALA A 303 -3.56 -14.80 -31.82
N THR A 304 -4.31 -14.53 -32.89
CA THR A 304 -4.94 -15.56 -33.72
C THR A 304 -4.11 -15.98 -34.95
N GLY A 305 -2.93 -15.37 -35.16
CA GLY A 305 -2.06 -15.63 -36.30
C GLY A 305 -2.68 -15.22 -37.64
N ARG A 306 -3.56 -14.21 -37.63
CA ARG A 306 -4.30 -13.75 -38.82
C ARG A 306 -3.55 -12.64 -39.54
N THR A 307 -3.65 -12.63 -40.87
CA THR A 307 -3.22 -11.47 -41.66
C THR A 307 -4.17 -10.31 -41.35
N LEU A 308 -3.63 -9.24 -40.79
CA LEU A 308 -4.35 -8.01 -40.50
C LEU A 308 -4.53 -7.22 -41.79
N VAL A 309 -5.78 -6.91 -42.13
CA VAL A 309 -6.11 -6.05 -43.25
C VAL A 309 -6.47 -4.67 -42.72
N LEU A 310 -5.63 -3.68 -43.00
CA LEU A 310 -5.94 -2.30 -42.64
C LEU A 310 -7.11 -1.78 -43.48
N PRO A 311 -8.02 -0.99 -42.90
CA PRO A 311 -9.08 -0.31 -43.65
C PRO A 311 -8.48 0.61 -44.73
N PRO A 312 -9.25 0.96 -45.79
CA PRO A 312 -8.84 1.96 -46.77
C PRO A 312 -8.49 3.29 -46.09
N LYS A 313 -7.71 4.13 -46.78
CA LYS A 313 -7.42 5.49 -46.31
C LYS A 313 -8.74 6.24 -46.13
N ALA A 314 -8.96 6.81 -44.95
CA ALA A 314 -10.21 7.49 -44.61
C ALA A 314 -9.96 8.79 -43.81
N PRO A 315 -10.84 9.79 -43.90
CA PRO A 315 -10.76 10.98 -43.05
C PRO A 315 -11.31 10.67 -41.65
N PHE A 316 -10.45 10.69 -40.63
CA PHE A 316 -10.83 10.47 -39.23
C PHE A 316 -11.48 11.71 -38.61
N TYR A 317 -12.37 11.52 -37.62
CA TYR A 317 -13.05 12.62 -36.95
C TYR A 317 -12.06 13.60 -36.30
N LEU A 318 -12.29 14.90 -36.52
CA LEU A 318 -11.40 16.04 -36.19
C LEU A 318 -10.05 16.09 -36.96
N MET A 319 -9.74 15.14 -37.84
CA MET A 319 -8.48 15.11 -38.64
C MET A 319 -8.63 15.65 -40.07
N GLY A 320 -9.61 16.52 -40.28
CA GLY A 320 -10.01 17.02 -41.60
C GLY A 320 -11.15 16.21 -42.22
N ILE A 321 -11.66 16.68 -43.35
CA ILE A 321 -12.73 16.08 -44.14
C ILE A 321 -12.24 16.04 -45.59
N GLY A 322 -12.72 15.09 -46.40
CA GLY A 322 -12.37 14.98 -47.83
C GLY A 322 -11.38 13.85 -48.13
N LYS A 323 -11.04 13.68 -49.41
CA LYS A 323 -10.12 12.62 -49.87
C LYS A 323 -8.66 13.00 -49.60
N GLU A 324 -8.36 14.28 -49.72
CA GLU A 324 -7.08 14.92 -49.46
C GLU A 324 -6.65 14.85 -47.98
N ASN A 325 -7.61 14.64 -47.06
CA ASN A 325 -7.36 14.42 -45.63
C ASN A 325 -7.49 12.93 -45.22
N ALA A 326 -7.62 12.01 -46.19
CA ALA A 326 -7.75 10.59 -45.90
C ALA A 326 -6.39 9.96 -45.56
N ARG A 327 -6.30 9.27 -44.42
CA ARG A 327 -5.04 8.69 -43.89
C ARG A 327 -5.23 7.20 -43.57
N SER A 328 -4.12 6.46 -43.51
CA SER A 328 -4.08 5.06 -43.06
C SER A 328 -3.53 4.98 -41.64
N PHE A 329 -3.71 3.87 -40.93
CA PHE A 329 -3.00 3.63 -39.67
C PHE A 329 -1.46 3.62 -39.85
N ALA A 330 -0.98 3.21 -41.03
CA ALA A 330 0.43 3.32 -41.42
C ALA A 330 0.95 4.78 -41.52
N SER A 331 0.06 5.79 -41.47
CA SER A 331 0.45 7.20 -41.36
C SER A 331 0.84 7.60 -39.93
N PHE A 332 0.51 6.80 -38.92
CA PHE A 332 0.70 7.11 -37.49
C PHE A 332 1.68 6.16 -36.78
N TYR A 333 1.72 4.90 -37.21
CA TYR A 333 2.52 3.81 -36.65
C TYR A 333 3.38 3.20 -37.76
N ASP A 334 4.51 2.60 -37.42
CA ASP A 334 5.42 1.95 -38.38
C ASP A 334 5.11 0.46 -38.56
N VAL A 335 3.87 0.16 -38.93
CA VAL A 335 3.37 -1.21 -39.20
C VAL A 335 4.11 -1.94 -40.34
N ASP A 336 4.92 -1.20 -41.11
CA ASP A 336 5.74 -1.71 -42.20
C ASP A 336 7.18 -2.06 -41.77
N LYS A 337 7.60 -1.73 -40.53
CA LYS A 337 8.90 -2.18 -39.97
C LYS A 337 8.91 -3.71 -39.88
N GLU A 338 10.03 -4.34 -40.26
CA GLU A 338 10.15 -5.80 -40.34
C GLU A 338 9.83 -6.49 -39.00
N ALA A 339 10.27 -5.91 -37.88
CA ALA A 339 9.95 -6.38 -36.53
C ALA A 339 8.43 -6.45 -36.28
N PHE A 340 7.66 -5.47 -36.78
CA PHE A 340 6.19 -5.47 -36.69
C PHE A 340 5.58 -6.59 -37.54
N GLN A 341 5.98 -6.66 -38.82
CA GLN A 341 5.47 -7.62 -39.79
C GLN A 341 5.75 -9.09 -39.38
N ASN A 342 6.86 -9.34 -38.67
CA ASN A 342 7.19 -10.63 -38.08
C ASN A 342 6.27 -11.05 -36.92
N LYS A 343 5.50 -10.12 -36.33
CA LYS A 343 4.49 -10.41 -35.28
C LYS A 343 3.06 -10.40 -35.82
N VAL A 344 2.74 -9.45 -36.69
CA VAL A 344 1.46 -9.37 -37.37
C VAL A 344 1.73 -9.05 -38.83
N LYS A 345 1.44 -9.99 -39.73
CA LYS A 345 1.46 -9.69 -41.16
C LYS A 345 0.35 -8.68 -41.46
N VAL A 346 0.72 -7.49 -41.88
CA VAL A 346 -0.21 -6.40 -42.22
C VAL A 346 -0.23 -6.20 -43.73
N ILE A 347 -1.43 -6.09 -44.31
CA ILE A 347 -1.64 -5.67 -45.70
C ILE A 347 -2.71 -4.56 -45.75
N SER A 348 -2.70 -3.75 -46.80
CA SER A 348 -3.78 -2.80 -47.07
C SER A 348 -5.04 -3.50 -47.58
N MET A 349 -6.20 -2.85 -47.44
CA MET A 349 -7.45 -3.31 -48.05
C MET A 349 -7.34 -3.45 -49.58
N ALA A 350 -6.54 -2.61 -50.25
CA ALA A 350 -6.28 -2.71 -51.69
C ALA A 350 -5.51 -4.00 -52.06
N GLU A 351 -4.50 -4.38 -51.27
CA GLU A 351 -3.78 -5.64 -51.48
C GLU A 351 -4.63 -6.87 -51.15
N PHE A 352 -5.40 -6.81 -50.05
CA PHE A 352 -6.40 -7.85 -49.74
C PHE A 352 -7.39 -8.05 -50.89
N PHE A 353 -7.91 -6.94 -51.45
CA PHE A 353 -8.81 -6.96 -52.59
C PHE A 353 -8.15 -7.57 -53.84
N ASP A 354 -6.93 -7.15 -54.18
CA ASP A 354 -6.20 -7.65 -55.35
C ASP A 354 -5.68 -9.09 -55.15
N ILE A 355 -5.61 -9.61 -53.93
CA ILE A 355 -5.34 -11.03 -53.63
C ILE A 355 -6.63 -11.85 -53.78
N GLU A 356 -7.67 -11.50 -53.02
CA GLU A 356 -8.86 -12.35 -52.83
C GLU A 356 -9.89 -12.28 -53.98
N THR A 357 -9.77 -11.33 -54.92
CA THR A 357 -10.59 -11.30 -56.15
C THR A 357 -10.14 -12.28 -57.24
N LYS A 358 -9.01 -12.96 -57.05
CA LYS A 358 -8.50 -14.02 -57.93
C LYS A 358 -9.27 -15.33 -57.75
N ASP A 359 -9.21 -16.22 -58.73
CA ASP A 359 -9.86 -17.53 -58.70
C ASP A 359 -9.55 -18.31 -57.41
N GLY A 360 -10.61 -18.70 -56.68
CA GLY A 360 -10.52 -19.41 -55.41
C GLY A 360 -10.41 -18.53 -54.15
N GLY A 361 -10.28 -17.21 -54.28
CA GLY A 361 -10.29 -16.27 -53.14
C GLY A 361 -11.68 -15.89 -52.64
N LEU A 362 -11.75 -15.28 -51.45
CA LEU A 362 -12.96 -14.83 -50.74
C LEU A 362 -13.83 -13.81 -51.53
N LEU A 363 -13.24 -13.11 -52.50
CA LEU A 363 -13.90 -12.13 -53.35
C LEU A 363 -13.99 -12.58 -54.82
N SER A 364 -13.61 -13.83 -55.14
CA SER A 364 -13.70 -14.40 -56.49
C SER A 364 -15.11 -14.38 -57.08
N ALA A 365 -16.14 -14.44 -56.23
CA ALA A 365 -17.55 -14.38 -56.59
C ALA A 365 -18.09 -12.96 -56.87
N LEU A 366 -17.24 -11.93 -56.92
CA LEU A 366 -17.61 -10.59 -57.42
C LEU A 366 -17.68 -10.58 -58.95
N THR A 367 -18.67 -9.89 -59.49
CA THR A 367 -18.72 -9.51 -60.91
C THR A 367 -17.66 -8.46 -61.25
N GLU A 368 -17.30 -8.31 -62.53
CA GLU A 368 -16.35 -7.27 -62.96
C GLU A 368 -16.87 -5.85 -62.67
N GLU A 369 -18.19 -5.62 -62.72
CA GLU A 369 -18.81 -4.34 -62.36
C GLU A 369 -18.64 -4.03 -60.85
N GLU A 370 -18.85 -5.01 -59.97
CA GLU A 370 -18.56 -4.85 -58.53
C GLU A 370 -17.05 -4.69 -58.27
N LYS A 371 -16.18 -5.32 -59.07
CA LYS A 371 -14.72 -5.16 -58.95
C LYS A 371 -14.28 -3.74 -59.29
N ASP A 372 -14.75 -3.20 -60.41
CA ASP A 372 -14.48 -1.82 -60.82
C ASP A 372 -15.08 -0.78 -59.83
N GLU A 373 -16.23 -1.08 -59.21
CA GLU A 373 -16.80 -0.21 -58.18
C GLU A 373 -16.01 -0.25 -56.86
N LEU A 374 -15.60 -1.44 -56.38
CA LEU A 374 -14.97 -1.60 -55.07
C LEU A 374 -13.45 -1.34 -55.07
N LYS A 375 -12.73 -1.59 -56.17
CA LYS A 375 -11.28 -1.35 -56.27
C LYS A 375 -10.85 0.07 -55.88
N PRO A 376 -11.51 1.18 -56.32
CA PRO A 376 -11.16 2.52 -55.86
C PRO A 376 -11.53 2.79 -54.40
N VAL A 377 -12.55 2.10 -53.84
CA VAL A 377 -12.92 2.18 -52.42
C VAL A 377 -11.86 1.51 -51.55
N ALA A 378 -11.24 0.42 -52.03
CA ALA A 378 -10.24 -0.36 -51.31
C ALA A 378 -8.92 0.39 -51.04
N ASP A 379 -8.53 1.34 -51.89
CA ASP A 379 -7.40 2.25 -51.61
C ASP A 379 -7.78 3.40 -50.67
N THR A 380 -8.83 4.14 -51.02
CA THR A 380 -9.25 5.36 -50.30
C THR A 380 -10.76 5.51 -50.33
N CYS A 381 -11.38 5.72 -49.18
CA CYS A 381 -12.81 5.93 -49.05
C CYS A 381 -13.17 7.18 -48.22
N ILE A 382 -14.41 7.65 -48.32
CA ILE A 382 -14.94 8.72 -47.47
C ILE A 382 -16.35 8.36 -46.94
N TYR A 383 -16.73 8.95 -45.80
CA TYR A 383 -18.04 8.69 -45.15
C TYR A 383 -19.23 9.45 -45.78
N GLN A 384 -19.04 10.15 -46.91
CA GLN A 384 -20.10 10.92 -47.56
C GLN A 384 -21.10 10.00 -48.29
N GLU A 385 -22.38 10.15 -47.97
CA GLU A 385 -23.46 9.24 -48.37
C GLU A 385 -23.61 9.03 -49.89
N ASN A 386 -23.38 10.07 -50.69
CA ASN A 386 -23.49 10.08 -52.15
C ASN A 386 -22.13 9.97 -52.87
N SER A 387 -21.06 9.55 -52.16
CA SER A 387 -19.74 9.41 -52.77
C SER A 387 -19.62 8.14 -53.63
N PRO A 388 -18.98 8.20 -54.82
CA PRO A 388 -18.62 6.99 -55.54
C PRO A 388 -17.65 6.11 -54.74
N ILE A 389 -16.79 6.73 -53.90
CA ILE A 389 -15.86 6.04 -52.98
C ILE A 389 -16.36 6.03 -51.53
N ARG A 390 -17.65 5.73 -51.32
CA ARG A 390 -18.24 5.64 -49.98
C ARG A 390 -17.73 4.39 -49.23
N CYS A 391 -17.19 4.56 -48.03
CA CYS A 391 -16.63 3.45 -47.22
C CYS A 391 -17.62 2.31 -46.98
N GLU A 392 -18.91 2.63 -46.78
CA GLU A 392 -20.00 1.66 -46.58
C GLU A 392 -20.06 0.55 -47.65
N LYS A 393 -19.63 0.82 -48.90
CA LYS A 393 -19.66 -0.18 -49.97
C LYS A 393 -18.79 -1.40 -49.64
N ILE A 394 -17.58 -1.17 -49.12
CA ILE A 394 -16.66 -2.27 -48.76
C ILE A 394 -17.00 -2.87 -47.39
N TRP A 395 -17.53 -2.08 -46.45
CA TRP A 395 -18.04 -2.57 -45.17
C TRP A 395 -19.25 -3.48 -45.32
N GLN A 396 -20.23 -3.10 -46.14
CA GLN A 396 -21.37 -3.97 -46.45
C GLN A 396 -20.90 -5.30 -47.08
N ARG A 397 -19.90 -5.27 -47.98
CA ARG A 397 -19.34 -6.51 -48.55
C ARG A 397 -18.65 -7.36 -47.48
N LEU A 398 -17.82 -6.78 -46.62
CA LEU A 398 -17.07 -7.50 -45.59
C LEU A 398 -17.98 -8.06 -44.48
N ARG A 399 -18.99 -7.30 -44.02
CA ARG A 399 -20.04 -7.77 -43.11
C ARG A 399 -20.83 -8.96 -43.69
N ASN A 400 -21.03 -9.02 -45.00
CA ASN A 400 -21.78 -10.09 -45.67
C ASN A 400 -20.99 -11.41 -45.84
N ILE A 401 -19.65 -11.37 -45.86
CA ILE A 401 -18.80 -12.55 -46.14
C ILE A 401 -17.89 -12.96 -44.98
N GLY A 402 -17.61 -12.06 -44.04
CA GLY A 402 -16.80 -12.31 -42.85
C GLY A 402 -17.66 -12.74 -41.66
N PHE A 403 -17.11 -13.61 -40.81
CA PHE A 403 -17.73 -13.91 -39.52
C PHE A 403 -17.67 -12.66 -38.62
N GLN A 404 -18.82 -12.23 -38.12
CA GLN A 404 -18.96 -11.15 -37.15
C GLN A 404 -19.14 -11.75 -35.74
N PRO A 405 -18.18 -11.59 -34.82
CA PRO A 405 -18.33 -12.09 -33.47
C PRO A 405 -19.45 -11.32 -32.72
N PRO A 406 -20.42 -12.01 -32.09
CA PRO A 406 -21.54 -11.35 -31.39
C PRO A 406 -21.13 -10.87 -29.99
N ILE A 407 -20.08 -10.03 -29.93
CA ILE A 407 -19.39 -9.63 -28.70
C ILE A 407 -19.41 -8.09 -28.54
N GLY A 408 -20.10 -7.59 -27.52
CA GLY A 408 -20.10 -6.17 -27.18
C GLY A 408 -19.09 -5.82 -26.08
N ALA A 409 -18.21 -4.86 -26.33
CA ALA A 409 -17.11 -4.51 -25.42
C ALA A 409 -17.53 -3.99 -24.01
N ASN A 410 -18.79 -3.58 -23.87
CA ASN A 410 -19.45 -3.15 -22.62
C ASN A 410 -20.36 -4.23 -21.99
N LYS A 411 -20.46 -5.42 -22.60
CA LYS A 411 -21.39 -6.51 -22.22
C LYS A 411 -20.68 -7.86 -22.03
N GLN A 412 -19.56 -8.04 -22.72
CA GLN A 412 -18.73 -9.23 -22.65
C GLN A 412 -17.26 -8.88 -22.45
N CYS A 413 -16.55 -9.87 -21.93
CA CYS A 413 -15.10 -9.94 -21.75
C CYS A 413 -14.62 -11.11 -22.63
N PHE A 414 -13.63 -10.87 -23.50
CA PHE A 414 -13.18 -11.83 -24.49
C PHE A 414 -11.99 -12.63 -23.94
N ILE A 415 -12.25 -13.88 -23.57
CA ILE A 415 -11.33 -14.73 -22.82
C ILE A 415 -10.54 -15.62 -23.78
N PHE A 416 -9.21 -15.55 -23.69
CA PHE A 416 -8.29 -16.44 -24.39
C PHE A 416 -7.69 -17.42 -23.40
N ASP A 417 -8.14 -18.67 -23.48
CA ASP A 417 -7.63 -19.79 -22.68
C ASP A 417 -7.28 -20.96 -23.60
N HIS A 418 -6.13 -21.61 -23.35
CA HIS A 418 -5.63 -22.69 -24.20
C HIS A 418 -6.45 -23.97 -24.08
N ASP A 419 -6.85 -24.33 -22.86
CA ASP A 419 -7.47 -25.62 -22.59
C ASP A 419 -8.95 -25.60 -22.99
N VAL A 420 -9.64 -24.48 -22.76
CA VAL A 420 -10.97 -24.21 -23.32
C VAL A 420 -10.94 -24.13 -24.85
N PHE A 421 -9.85 -23.64 -25.44
CA PHE A 421 -9.68 -23.64 -26.90
C PHE A 421 -9.55 -25.06 -27.47
N GLU A 422 -8.79 -25.94 -26.81
CA GLU A 422 -8.68 -27.37 -27.15
C GLU A 422 -9.92 -28.20 -26.70
N GLY A 423 -10.97 -27.55 -26.19
CA GLY A 423 -12.28 -28.15 -25.92
C GLY A 423 -12.47 -28.74 -24.52
N GLN A 424 -11.63 -28.37 -23.55
CA GLN A 424 -11.80 -28.72 -22.14
C GLN A 424 -12.83 -27.82 -21.43
N ASP A 425 -13.42 -28.32 -20.34
CA ASP A 425 -14.32 -27.52 -19.50
C ASP A 425 -13.59 -26.44 -18.70
N VAL A 426 -14.26 -25.33 -18.42
CA VAL A 426 -13.73 -24.21 -17.62
C VAL A 426 -13.52 -24.67 -16.16
N SER A 427 -12.29 -24.62 -15.66
CA SER A 427 -11.96 -24.97 -14.28
C SER A 427 -12.46 -23.92 -13.28
N ASP A 428 -12.66 -24.31 -12.00
CA ASP A 428 -13.12 -23.37 -10.96
C ASP A 428 -12.12 -22.22 -10.69
N ASP A 429 -10.81 -22.45 -10.83
CA ASP A 429 -9.78 -21.40 -10.75
C ASP A 429 -9.88 -20.41 -11.92
N LEU A 430 -9.89 -20.92 -13.15
CA LEU A 430 -10.03 -20.12 -14.36
C LEU A 430 -11.30 -19.27 -14.28
N LYS A 431 -12.40 -19.87 -13.78
CA LYS A 431 -13.65 -19.19 -13.54
C LYS A 431 -13.55 -18.06 -12.52
N GLU A 432 -12.91 -18.24 -11.36
CA GLU A 432 -12.76 -17.15 -10.40
C GLU A 432 -11.94 -15.98 -10.98
N ARG A 433 -10.85 -16.29 -11.70
CA ARG A 433 -9.99 -15.31 -12.36
C ARG A 433 -10.74 -14.55 -13.47
N VAL A 434 -11.56 -15.25 -14.25
CA VAL A 434 -12.42 -14.69 -15.29
C VAL A 434 -13.54 -13.83 -14.69
N ASP A 435 -14.27 -14.30 -13.68
CA ASP A 435 -15.32 -13.55 -13.00
C ASP A 435 -14.75 -12.25 -12.37
N ARG A 436 -13.52 -12.30 -11.82
CA ARG A 436 -12.77 -11.15 -11.29
C ARG A 436 -12.43 -10.11 -12.37
N PHE A 437 -12.02 -10.54 -13.57
CA PHE A 437 -11.74 -9.66 -14.71
C PHE A 437 -13.02 -9.06 -15.33
N CYS A 438 -14.04 -9.89 -15.51
CA CYS A 438 -15.29 -9.52 -16.14
C CYS A 438 -16.09 -8.51 -15.30
N GLY A 439 -16.17 -8.76 -13.98
CA GLY A 439 -17.00 -8.02 -13.05
C GLY A 439 -18.50 -8.31 -13.21
N GLU A 440 -19.30 -7.82 -12.26
CA GLU A 440 -20.76 -8.11 -12.17
C GLU A 440 -21.58 -7.64 -13.39
N GLU A 441 -21.04 -6.80 -14.26
CA GLU A 441 -21.73 -6.18 -15.40
C GLU A 441 -21.51 -6.88 -16.75
N ARG A 442 -20.56 -7.83 -16.85
CA ARG A 442 -20.15 -8.46 -18.12
C ARG A 442 -20.16 -9.98 -18.04
N THR A 443 -20.46 -10.63 -19.16
CA THR A 443 -20.42 -12.10 -19.28
C THR A 443 -19.16 -12.58 -20.01
N PRO A 444 -18.51 -13.66 -19.56
CA PRO A 444 -17.35 -14.21 -20.25
C PRO A 444 -17.74 -14.82 -21.58
N PHE A 445 -16.91 -14.56 -22.59
CA PHE A 445 -17.04 -15.09 -23.93
C PHE A 445 -15.68 -15.67 -24.34
N PHE A 446 -15.59 -17.00 -24.42
CA PHE A 446 -14.32 -17.69 -24.65
C PHE A 446 -13.99 -17.82 -26.14
N TYR A 447 -12.72 -17.62 -26.49
CA TYR A 447 -12.18 -17.92 -27.81
C TYR A 447 -11.98 -19.43 -27.96
N ASN A 448 -12.56 -20.03 -29.00
CA ASN A 448 -12.52 -21.47 -29.26
C ASN A 448 -12.42 -21.77 -30.76
N GLN A 449 -12.28 -23.06 -31.10
CA GLN A 449 -12.14 -23.53 -32.48
C GLN A 449 -13.24 -23.02 -33.43
N THR A 450 -14.51 -22.95 -32.98
CA THR A 450 -15.65 -22.45 -33.78
C THR A 450 -15.47 -21.00 -34.24
N ILE A 451 -14.78 -20.17 -33.44
CA ILE A 451 -14.51 -18.75 -33.73
C ILE A 451 -13.14 -18.57 -34.38
N HIS A 452 -12.25 -19.55 -34.24
CA HIS A 452 -10.96 -19.62 -34.92
C HIS A 452 -11.06 -20.06 -36.38
N GLU A 453 -12.03 -20.91 -36.72
CA GLU A 453 -12.14 -21.54 -38.03
C GLU A 453 -12.44 -20.57 -39.20
N PRO A 454 -13.38 -19.60 -39.11
CA PRO A 454 -13.81 -18.80 -40.26
C PRO A 454 -12.64 -18.09 -40.97
N GLN A 455 -12.48 -18.29 -42.28
CA GLN A 455 -11.32 -17.76 -43.01
C GLN A 455 -11.19 -16.24 -42.88
N LEU A 456 -12.31 -15.50 -42.87
CA LEU A 456 -12.36 -14.08 -42.58
C LEU A 456 -13.16 -13.81 -41.32
N ILE A 457 -12.59 -13.03 -40.40
CA ILE A 457 -13.33 -12.36 -39.32
C ILE A 457 -13.42 -10.87 -39.66
N HIS A 458 -14.59 -10.27 -39.44
CA HIS A 458 -14.85 -8.85 -39.65
C HIS A 458 -15.45 -8.21 -38.39
N TRP A 459 -14.82 -7.12 -37.92
CA TRP A 459 -15.28 -6.36 -36.77
C TRP A 459 -15.86 -5.00 -37.19
N ASP A 460 -17.19 -4.88 -37.11
CA ASP A 460 -17.86 -3.59 -37.13
C ASP A 460 -17.72 -2.91 -35.76
N ALA A 461 -16.61 -2.20 -35.56
CA ALA A 461 -16.40 -1.35 -34.39
C ALA A 461 -17.14 -0.01 -34.48
N SER A 462 -17.92 0.22 -35.54
CA SER A 462 -18.62 1.49 -35.81
C SER A 462 -20.09 1.47 -35.34
N ALA A 463 -20.72 0.29 -35.36
CA ALA A 463 -22.13 0.09 -35.05
C ALA A 463 -22.57 0.63 -33.66
N PRO A 464 -23.56 1.54 -33.61
CA PRO A 464 -24.20 1.93 -32.35
C PRO A 464 -24.91 0.75 -31.67
N GLU A 465 -24.75 0.61 -30.35
CA GLU A 465 -25.44 -0.42 -29.57
C GLU A 465 -26.97 -0.36 -29.78
N GLY A 466 -27.57 -1.47 -30.24
CA GLY A 466 -29.03 -1.69 -30.21
C GLY A 466 -29.78 -1.66 -31.56
N ASN A 467 -29.12 -1.39 -32.69
CA ASN A 467 -29.80 -1.23 -33.99
C ASN A 467 -30.13 -2.53 -34.77
N GLY A 468 -30.16 -3.70 -34.11
CA GLY A 468 -30.61 -4.97 -34.69
C GLY A 468 -29.68 -5.63 -35.71
N VAL A 469 -28.68 -4.92 -36.21
CA VAL A 469 -27.49 -5.48 -36.87
C VAL A 469 -26.53 -6.01 -35.79
N THR A 470 -25.76 -7.04 -36.10
CA THR A 470 -24.87 -7.79 -35.19
C THR A 470 -23.63 -7.04 -34.68
N GLY A 471 -23.40 -5.80 -35.13
CA GLY A 471 -22.24 -5.01 -34.75
C GLY A 471 -22.33 -4.41 -33.34
N PHE A 472 -21.17 -4.25 -32.69
CA PHE A 472 -21.04 -3.58 -31.40
C PHE A 472 -19.81 -2.67 -31.40
N ARG A 473 -20.00 -1.38 -31.11
CA ARG A 473 -18.92 -0.40 -30.99
C ARG A 473 -17.79 -0.88 -30.06
N LEU A 474 -16.58 -1.01 -30.60
CA LEU A 474 -15.40 -1.57 -29.91
C LEU A 474 -14.66 -0.51 -29.07
N LEU A 475 -15.39 0.29 -28.29
CA LEU A 475 -14.84 1.39 -27.50
C LEU A 475 -14.40 0.93 -26.10
N ASN A 476 -13.26 0.23 -26.03
CA ASN A 476 -12.65 -0.22 -24.77
C ASN A 476 -11.12 -0.27 -24.92
N HIS A 477 -10.37 -0.35 -23.82
CA HIS A 477 -8.93 -0.58 -23.84
C HIS A 477 -8.65 -2.08 -24.06
N PHE A 478 -7.58 -2.43 -24.80
CA PHE A 478 -7.33 -3.83 -25.16
C PHE A 478 -7.21 -4.75 -23.94
N TYR A 479 -6.40 -4.39 -22.94
CA TYR A 479 -6.23 -5.09 -21.67
C TYR A 479 -7.49 -5.09 -20.76
N ALA A 480 -8.54 -4.35 -21.13
CA ALA A 480 -9.79 -4.26 -20.39
C ALA A 480 -10.95 -5.00 -21.08
N PHE A 481 -10.75 -5.43 -22.33
CA PHE A 481 -11.71 -6.23 -23.10
C PHE A 481 -11.19 -7.65 -23.34
N LEU A 482 -9.92 -7.80 -23.70
CA LEU A 482 -9.23 -9.08 -23.86
C LEU A 482 -8.62 -9.50 -22.52
N PHE A 483 -8.67 -10.79 -22.21
CA PHE A 483 -7.99 -11.40 -21.06
C PHE A 483 -7.38 -12.72 -21.49
N PHE A 484 -6.07 -12.87 -21.32
CA PHE A 484 -5.38 -14.14 -21.55
C PHE A 484 -5.19 -14.86 -20.20
N SER A 485 -5.60 -16.13 -20.12
CA SER A 485 -5.54 -16.89 -18.87
C SER A 485 -4.11 -17.26 -18.44
N ASP A 486 -3.18 -17.30 -19.38
CA ASP A 486 -1.73 -17.35 -19.16
C ASP A 486 -1.19 -15.92 -18.95
N PRO A 487 -0.71 -15.57 -17.74
CA PRO A 487 -0.10 -14.27 -17.44
C PRO A 487 1.07 -13.87 -18.35
N VAL A 488 1.88 -14.81 -18.83
CA VAL A 488 3.02 -14.54 -19.71
C VAL A 488 2.54 -14.05 -21.08
N VAL A 489 1.43 -14.64 -21.56
CA VAL A 489 0.75 -14.26 -22.80
C VAL A 489 0.01 -12.93 -22.64
N ASP A 490 -0.66 -12.72 -21.51
CA ASP A 490 -1.37 -11.47 -21.19
C ASP A 490 -0.40 -10.27 -21.14
N ASN A 491 0.73 -10.44 -20.44
CA ASN A 491 1.78 -9.43 -20.36
C ASN A 491 2.53 -9.26 -21.69
N PHE A 492 2.75 -10.33 -22.47
CA PHE A 492 3.28 -10.20 -23.83
C PHE A 492 2.43 -9.27 -24.70
N TYR A 493 1.10 -9.39 -24.69
CA TYR A 493 0.27 -8.49 -25.51
C TYR A 493 0.20 -7.04 -24.99
N LYS A 494 0.41 -6.82 -23.68
CA LYS A 494 0.61 -5.46 -23.14
C LYS A 494 1.92 -4.85 -23.63
N ARG A 495 3.01 -5.63 -23.64
CA ARG A 495 4.31 -5.22 -24.20
C ARG A 495 4.26 -5.05 -25.71
N PHE A 496 3.50 -5.87 -26.44
CA PHE A 496 3.29 -5.69 -27.88
C PHE A 496 2.70 -4.30 -28.19
N VAL A 497 1.68 -3.86 -27.45
CA VAL A 497 1.11 -2.51 -27.63
C VAL A 497 2.05 -1.40 -27.17
N ARG A 498 2.88 -1.61 -26.14
CA ARG A 498 3.93 -0.66 -25.75
C ARG A 498 5.00 -0.54 -26.85
N ASP A 499 5.58 -1.67 -27.26
CA ASP A 499 6.84 -1.71 -27.98
C ASP A 499 6.70 -1.65 -29.50
N TYR A 500 5.52 -1.97 -30.05
CA TYR A 500 5.27 -1.98 -31.50
C TYR A 500 4.19 -0.97 -31.95
N LEU A 501 3.47 -0.33 -31.02
CA LEU A 501 2.41 0.66 -31.31
C LEU A 501 2.65 2.03 -30.65
N HIS A 502 3.90 2.50 -30.74
CA HIS A 502 4.27 3.89 -30.53
C HIS A 502 4.10 4.72 -31.81
N TYR A 503 3.94 6.04 -31.68
CA TYR A 503 3.91 6.95 -32.83
C TYR A 503 5.27 7.00 -33.55
N LYS A 504 5.25 7.34 -34.85
CA LYS A 504 6.46 7.52 -35.68
C LYS A 504 7.46 8.50 -35.08
N ASP A 505 8.74 8.23 -35.33
CA ASP A 505 9.92 8.98 -34.90
C ASP A 505 9.78 10.50 -35.08
N SER A 506 9.26 10.99 -36.20
CA SER A 506 9.10 12.43 -36.47
C SER A 506 8.23 13.17 -35.45
N LEU A 507 7.28 12.48 -34.80
CA LEU A 507 6.41 13.05 -33.76
C LEU A 507 7.08 13.03 -32.39
N PHE A 508 7.90 12.02 -32.11
CA PHE A 508 8.77 12.00 -30.93
C PHE A 508 9.92 13.00 -31.04
N CYS A 509 10.54 13.17 -32.20
CA CYS A 509 11.56 14.18 -32.45
C CYS A 509 11.05 15.60 -32.12
N ALA A 510 9.85 15.95 -32.60
CA ALA A 510 9.20 17.22 -32.25
C ALA A 510 8.87 17.31 -30.75
N ALA A 511 8.30 16.27 -30.14
CA ALA A 511 7.97 16.28 -28.70
C ALA A 511 9.23 16.38 -27.81
N GLY A 512 10.31 15.70 -28.18
CA GLY A 512 11.60 15.73 -27.49
C GLY A 512 12.22 17.12 -27.52
N LYS A 513 12.16 17.81 -28.66
CA LYS A 513 12.56 19.23 -28.76
C LYS A 513 11.77 20.13 -27.81
N VAL A 514 10.46 19.91 -27.63
CA VAL A 514 9.65 20.65 -26.64
C VAL A 514 10.04 20.31 -25.20
N VAL A 515 10.19 19.02 -24.87
CA VAL A 515 10.62 18.57 -23.53
C VAL A 515 12.01 19.09 -23.17
N HIS A 516 12.94 19.08 -24.12
CA HIS A 516 14.29 19.62 -23.97
C HIS A 516 14.27 21.14 -23.78
N ALA A 517 13.39 21.85 -24.49
CA ALA A 517 13.21 23.29 -24.31
C ALA A 517 12.63 23.63 -22.93
N LEU A 518 11.57 22.93 -22.49
CA LEU A 518 10.99 23.04 -21.14
C LEU A 518 12.06 22.81 -20.05
N ASN A 519 12.83 21.73 -20.17
CA ASN A 519 13.94 21.41 -19.25
C ASN A 519 15.04 22.48 -19.27
N ALA A 520 15.31 23.10 -20.43
CA ALA A 520 16.33 24.15 -20.58
C ALA A 520 15.91 25.50 -19.95
N GLU A 521 14.62 25.73 -19.67
CA GLU A 521 14.17 26.92 -18.92
C GLU A 521 14.56 26.87 -17.43
N GLY A 522 15.09 25.74 -16.93
CA GLY A 522 15.75 25.64 -15.63
C GLY A 522 14.82 25.67 -14.41
N LYS A 523 13.54 25.35 -14.62
CA LYS A 523 12.52 25.21 -13.56
C LYS A 523 11.97 23.79 -13.53
N GLU A 524 11.43 23.38 -12.39
CA GLU A 524 10.49 22.27 -12.37
C GLU A 524 9.22 22.64 -13.16
N TRP A 525 8.63 21.64 -13.82
CA TRP A 525 7.41 21.81 -14.60
C TRP A 525 6.47 20.63 -14.44
N SER A 526 5.18 20.95 -14.34
CA SER A 526 4.07 20.00 -14.31
C SER A 526 3.22 20.16 -15.57
N THR A 527 2.24 19.27 -15.74
CA THR A 527 1.42 19.18 -16.95
C THR A 527 -0.06 19.16 -16.63
N MET A 528 -0.87 19.73 -17.52
CA MET A 528 -2.32 19.53 -17.47
C MET A 528 -2.91 19.35 -18.86
N HIS A 529 -4.00 18.57 -18.94
CA HIS A 529 -4.78 18.39 -20.16
C HIS A 529 -6.24 18.79 -19.96
N VAL A 530 -6.63 19.90 -20.59
CA VAL A 530 -7.92 20.57 -20.42
C VAL A 530 -8.74 20.48 -21.71
N ARG A 531 -9.78 19.65 -21.72
CA ARG A 531 -10.62 19.34 -22.89
C ARG A 531 -12.00 20.00 -22.77
N ARG A 532 -12.28 21.02 -23.59
CA ARG A 532 -13.48 21.88 -23.49
C ARG A 532 -14.42 21.86 -24.70
N GLY A 533 -13.95 21.54 -25.90
CA GLY A 533 -14.65 21.72 -27.19
C GLY A 533 -15.92 20.87 -27.39
N ASP A 534 -15.90 19.91 -28.30
CA ASP A 534 -17.03 19.02 -28.61
C ASP A 534 -17.37 18.00 -27.52
N LEU A 535 -16.52 17.85 -26.48
CA LEU A 535 -16.69 16.89 -25.38
C LEU A 535 -18.13 16.90 -24.81
N GLN A 536 -18.83 15.77 -24.85
CA GLN A 536 -20.25 15.67 -24.51
C GLN A 536 -20.57 15.83 -23.01
N TYR A 537 -19.61 15.52 -22.14
CA TYR A 537 -19.78 15.54 -20.68
C TYR A 537 -19.66 16.96 -20.13
N LYS A 538 -20.79 17.67 -20.00
CA LYS A 538 -20.83 19.06 -19.53
C LYS A 538 -20.30 19.23 -18.10
N GLN A 539 -20.49 18.22 -17.24
CA GLN A 539 -20.14 18.27 -15.82
C GLN A 539 -18.63 18.26 -15.53
N VAL A 540 -17.77 17.96 -16.51
CA VAL A 540 -16.31 18.05 -16.39
C VAL A 540 -15.73 19.30 -17.06
N LYS A 541 -16.58 20.15 -17.68
CA LYS A 541 -16.17 21.44 -18.28
C LYS A 541 -16.15 22.56 -17.25
N ILE A 542 -15.37 22.33 -16.19
CA ILE A 542 -15.19 23.24 -15.07
C ILE A 542 -14.50 24.55 -15.50
N SER A 543 -14.56 25.58 -14.64
CA SER A 543 -13.89 26.87 -14.90
C SER A 543 -12.39 26.81 -14.57
N ALA A 544 -11.60 27.79 -14.97
CA ALA A 544 -10.15 27.78 -14.70
C ALA A 544 -9.83 28.06 -13.23
N GLU A 545 -10.68 28.85 -12.56
CA GLU A 545 -10.69 29.03 -11.12
C GLU A 545 -10.96 27.70 -10.41
N GLU A 546 -11.90 26.89 -10.91
CA GLU A 546 -12.18 25.55 -10.36
C GLU A 546 -11.05 24.54 -10.68
N TRP A 547 -10.40 24.63 -11.84
CA TRP A 547 -9.16 23.88 -12.13
C TRP A 547 -8.05 24.23 -11.13
N TYR A 548 -7.84 25.52 -10.84
CA TYR A 548 -6.83 25.97 -9.88
C TYR A 548 -7.17 25.53 -8.46
N GLU A 549 -8.36 25.86 -7.95
CA GLU A 549 -8.76 25.54 -6.58
C GLU A 549 -8.75 24.02 -6.29
N ASN A 550 -9.07 23.17 -7.29
CA ASN A 550 -9.03 21.72 -7.13
C ASN A 550 -7.60 21.13 -7.16
N LEU A 551 -6.57 21.86 -7.61
CA LEU A 551 -5.24 21.31 -7.93
C LEU A 551 -4.03 22.10 -7.40
N LYS A 552 -4.19 23.32 -6.89
CA LYS A 552 -3.09 24.15 -6.36
C LYS A 552 -2.21 23.47 -5.29
N GLU A 553 -2.70 22.42 -4.64
CA GLU A 553 -1.95 21.59 -3.68
C GLU A 553 -1.01 20.56 -4.32
N ILE A 554 -1.06 20.33 -5.64
CA ILE A 554 -0.18 19.40 -6.36
C ILE A 554 0.97 20.10 -7.11
N TRP A 555 0.88 21.42 -7.27
CA TRP A 555 1.87 22.26 -7.96
C TRP A 555 2.68 23.07 -6.96
N ASN A 556 3.96 23.30 -7.26
CA ASN A 556 4.83 24.17 -6.47
C ASN A 556 4.52 25.65 -6.79
N GLU A 557 4.63 26.55 -5.80
CA GLU A 557 4.37 27.99 -5.99
C GLU A 557 5.28 28.55 -7.12
N GLY A 558 4.69 29.12 -8.17
CA GLY A 558 5.43 29.60 -9.34
C GLY A 558 6.00 28.51 -10.26
N GLU A 559 5.64 27.23 -10.08
CA GLU A 559 6.00 26.14 -11.00
C GLU A 559 5.51 26.44 -12.42
N MET A 560 6.22 25.93 -13.42
CA MET A 560 5.77 26.00 -14.80
C MET A 560 4.71 24.93 -15.10
N ILE A 561 3.66 25.28 -15.84
CA ILE A 561 2.62 24.33 -16.24
C ILE A 561 2.51 24.30 -17.76
N PHE A 562 2.84 23.15 -18.37
CA PHE A 562 2.55 22.88 -19.77
C PHE A 562 1.09 22.46 -19.94
N ILE A 563 0.34 23.16 -20.79
CA ILE A 563 -1.09 22.96 -21.01
C ILE A 563 -1.35 22.40 -22.41
N ALA A 564 -1.71 21.11 -22.47
CA ALA A 564 -2.35 20.52 -23.65
C ALA A 564 -3.84 20.86 -23.64
N THR A 565 -4.38 21.49 -24.68
CA THR A 565 -5.80 21.90 -24.70
C THR A 565 -6.35 22.12 -26.11
N ASP A 566 -7.67 21.93 -26.25
CA ASP A 566 -8.45 22.37 -27.42
C ASP A 566 -9.11 23.74 -27.23
N GLU A 567 -8.88 24.40 -26.08
CA GLU A 567 -9.33 25.76 -25.82
C GLU A 567 -8.45 26.78 -26.58
N ARG A 568 -9.06 27.53 -27.49
CA ARG A 568 -8.37 28.52 -28.33
C ARG A 568 -8.22 29.87 -27.63
N ASN A 569 -9.04 30.16 -26.64
CA ASN A 569 -8.92 31.39 -25.87
C ASN A 569 -7.91 31.22 -24.72
N LYS A 570 -6.63 31.55 -24.93
CA LYS A 570 -5.60 31.50 -23.88
C LYS A 570 -5.97 32.30 -22.62
N THR A 571 -6.83 33.33 -22.70
CA THR A 571 -7.31 34.08 -21.51
C THR A 571 -8.24 33.26 -20.60
N PHE A 572 -8.70 32.08 -21.02
CA PHE A 572 -9.39 31.15 -20.12
C PHE A 572 -8.49 30.75 -18.94
N PHE A 573 -7.19 30.61 -19.17
CA PHE A 573 -6.23 30.14 -18.16
C PHE A 573 -5.65 31.26 -17.29
N ASP A 574 -6.09 32.51 -17.45
CA ASP A 574 -5.56 33.64 -16.67
C ASP A 574 -5.64 33.42 -15.13
N PRO A 575 -6.67 32.76 -14.54
CA PRO A 575 -6.68 32.45 -13.10
C PRO A 575 -5.57 31.49 -12.62
N ILE A 576 -5.07 30.60 -13.50
CA ILE A 576 -3.92 29.72 -13.18
C ILE A 576 -2.61 30.50 -13.38
N LYS A 577 -2.58 31.38 -14.39
CA LYS A 577 -1.46 32.25 -14.75
C LYS A 577 -1.17 33.35 -13.72
N GLU A 578 -2.12 33.67 -12.85
CA GLU A 578 -1.88 34.53 -11.67
C GLU A 578 -0.92 33.88 -10.65
N HIS A 579 -0.75 32.55 -10.71
CA HIS A 579 0.08 31.77 -9.78
C HIS A 579 1.23 30.98 -10.45
N HIS A 580 1.09 30.60 -11.72
CA HIS A 580 2.01 29.70 -12.43
C HIS A 580 2.44 30.23 -13.79
N GLU A 581 3.65 29.87 -14.23
CA GLU A 581 4.10 30.18 -15.58
C GLU A 581 3.58 29.17 -16.59
N LEU A 582 2.62 29.58 -17.41
CA LEU A 582 2.01 28.70 -18.40
C LEU A 582 2.87 28.57 -19.66
N ARG A 583 2.86 27.38 -20.25
CA ARG A 583 3.40 27.08 -21.60
C ARG A 583 2.41 26.25 -22.39
N PHE A 584 2.40 26.43 -23.71
CA PHE A 584 1.55 25.73 -24.67
C PHE A 584 2.40 25.26 -25.85
N LEU A 585 1.93 24.28 -26.62
CA LEU A 585 2.67 23.73 -27.76
C LEU A 585 3.04 24.79 -28.83
N ASP A 586 2.20 25.81 -29.04
CA ASP A 586 2.47 26.90 -29.97
C ASP A 586 3.55 27.89 -29.49
N ASP A 587 3.92 27.87 -28.21
CA ASP A 587 5.04 28.67 -27.70
C ASP A 587 6.41 28.08 -28.13
N TYR A 588 6.44 26.83 -28.63
CA TYR A 588 7.63 26.11 -29.10
C TYR A 588 7.67 25.89 -30.63
N TRP A 589 6.82 26.59 -31.39
CA TRP A 589 6.57 26.34 -32.81
C TRP A 589 7.82 26.22 -33.68
N ASP A 590 8.76 27.16 -33.55
CA ASP A 590 10.01 27.20 -34.31
C ASP A 590 11.07 26.23 -33.75
N VAL A 591 11.02 25.92 -32.44
CA VAL A 591 12.01 25.07 -31.75
C VAL A 591 11.79 23.59 -32.07
N ALA A 592 10.53 23.17 -32.12
CA ALA A 592 10.13 21.80 -32.42
C ALA A 592 9.83 21.54 -33.92
N ASP A 593 10.11 22.53 -34.79
CA ASP A 593 9.85 22.50 -36.24
C ASP A 593 8.40 22.12 -36.60
N LEU A 594 7.43 22.60 -35.81
CA LEU A 594 6.02 22.22 -35.95
C LEU A 594 5.40 22.67 -37.29
N ALA A 595 6.04 23.62 -37.98
CA ALA A 595 5.67 24.08 -39.31
C ALA A 595 5.82 22.99 -40.40
N ASN A 596 6.69 22.00 -40.20
CA ASN A 596 6.95 20.91 -41.15
C ASN A 596 6.14 19.63 -40.85
N LEU A 597 5.40 19.58 -39.75
CA LEU A 597 4.47 18.50 -39.43
C LEU A 597 3.09 18.70 -40.09
N ASP A 598 2.36 17.60 -40.27
CA ASP A 598 0.92 17.65 -40.54
C ASP A 598 0.23 18.35 -39.34
N PRO A 599 -0.53 19.44 -39.53
CA PRO A 599 -1.13 20.19 -38.42
C PRO A 599 -2.16 19.38 -37.62
N TYR A 600 -2.68 18.28 -38.17
CA TYR A 600 -3.54 17.36 -37.42
C TYR A 600 -2.75 16.41 -36.50
N PHE A 601 -1.43 16.29 -36.67
CA PHE A 601 -0.55 15.47 -35.83
C PHE A 601 -0.03 16.18 -34.57
N LEU A 602 -0.22 17.50 -34.47
CA LEU A 602 0.20 18.29 -33.29
C LEU A 602 -0.40 17.77 -31.98
N SER A 603 -1.62 17.22 -32.02
CA SER A 603 -2.26 16.61 -30.84
C SER A 603 -1.56 15.34 -30.33
N MET A 604 -0.78 14.65 -31.18
CA MET A 604 0.09 13.54 -30.77
C MET A 604 1.35 14.06 -30.08
N VAL A 605 1.91 15.18 -30.56
CA VAL A 605 3.02 15.89 -29.90
C VAL A 605 2.59 16.37 -28.51
N ASP A 606 1.43 17.01 -28.38
CA ASP A 606 0.81 17.36 -27.09
C ASP A 606 0.70 16.14 -26.15
N THR A 607 0.29 14.97 -26.68
CA THR A 607 0.13 13.75 -25.88
C THR A 607 1.47 13.31 -25.26
N VAL A 608 2.55 13.35 -26.06
CA VAL A 608 3.90 12.95 -25.61
C VAL A 608 4.51 14.00 -24.67
N VAL A 609 4.40 15.30 -24.97
CA VAL A 609 4.93 16.35 -24.08
C VAL A 609 4.19 16.33 -22.73
N ALA A 610 2.86 16.20 -22.75
CA ALA A 610 2.04 16.16 -21.54
C ALA A 610 2.24 14.89 -20.68
N SER A 611 2.94 13.86 -21.16
CA SER A 611 3.31 12.72 -20.30
C SER A 611 4.56 12.98 -19.45
N HIS A 612 5.38 13.98 -19.76
CA HIS A 612 6.71 14.15 -19.16
C HIS A 612 6.79 15.12 -17.96
N GLY A 613 5.72 15.86 -17.64
CA GLY A 613 5.71 16.75 -16.48
C GLY A 613 5.83 15.99 -15.14
N ARG A 614 6.35 16.66 -14.11
CA ARG A 614 6.47 16.12 -12.74
C ARG A 614 5.13 15.54 -12.26
N THR A 615 4.11 16.38 -12.15
CA THR A 615 2.71 15.93 -12.00
C THR A 615 1.93 16.08 -13.31
N PHE A 616 0.83 15.33 -13.44
CA PHE A 616 -0.14 15.46 -14.52
C PHE A 616 -1.57 15.60 -13.97
N ALA A 617 -2.33 16.58 -14.48
CA ALA A 617 -3.74 16.75 -14.17
C ALA A 617 -4.63 16.80 -15.43
N GLY A 618 -5.52 15.82 -15.60
CA GLY A 618 -6.29 15.67 -16.83
C GLY A 618 -7.81 15.83 -16.70
N THR A 619 -8.49 15.92 -17.84
CA THR A 619 -9.96 16.00 -17.90
C THR A 619 -10.57 14.59 -17.83
N TRP A 620 -11.47 14.36 -16.87
CA TRP A 620 -12.20 13.08 -16.71
C TRP A 620 -13.11 12.79 -17.92
N PHE A 621 -13.36 11.51 -18.23
CA PHE A 621 -14.03 11.02 -19.46
C PHE A 621 -13.34 11.35 -20.81
N SER A 622 -12.14 11.94 -20.83
CA SER A 622 -11.42 12.15 -22.09
C SER A 622 -10.44 11.01 -22.36
N THR A 623 -10.60 10.30 -23.48
CA THR A 623 -9.69 9.23 -23.94
C THR A 623 -8.28 9.75 -24.27
N PHE A 624 -8.15 11.06 -24.54
CA PHE A 624 -6.86 11.76 -24.64
C PHE A 624 -6.16 11.87 -23.28
N THR A 625 -6.89 12.28 -22.22
CA THR A 625 -6.39 12.19 -20.83
C THR A 625 -6.00 10.76 -20.48
N GLY A 626 -6.83 9.80 -20.91
CA GLY A 626 -6.52 8.38 -20.79
C GLY A 626 -5.11 8.09 -21.31
N PHE A 627 -4.87 8.31 -22.59
CA PHE A 627 -3.61 7.90 -23.22
C PHE A 627 -2.36 8.51 -22.56
N ILE A 628 -2.42 9.77 -22.12
CA ILE A 628 -1.32 10.41 -21.37
C ILE A 628 -1.00 9.63 -20.09
N ASN A 629 -2.00 9.16 -19.34
CA ASN A 629 -1.76 8.33 -18.14
C ASN A 629 -1.08 7.00 -18.48
N ARG A 630 -1.37 6.39 -19.64
CA ARG A 630 -0.69 5.15 -20.06
C ARG A 630 0.73 5.40 -20.53
N MET A 631 0.98 6.49 -21.27
CA MET A 631 2.36 6.91 -21.60
C MET A 631 3.18 7.18 -20.32
N ARG A 632 2.60 7.87 -19.33
CA ARG A 632 3.21 8.07 -18.00
C ARG A 632 3.56 6.74 -17.34
N GLY A 633 2.66 5.77 -17.39
CA GLY A 633 2.89 4.41 -16.92
C GLY A 633 4.08 3.72 -17.61
N TYR A 634 4.15 3.74 -18.94
CA TYR A 634 5.25 3.15 -19.71
C TYR A 634 6.60 3.87 -19.52
N LEU A 635 6.58 5.19 -19.31
CA LEU A 635 7.75 5.99 -18.92
C LEU A 635 8.18 5.74 -17.45
N GLY A 636 7.35 5.06 -16.65
CA GLY A 636 7.64 4.66 -15.29
C GLY A 636 7.16 5.63 -14.18
N TYR A 637 6.46 6.72 -14.51
CA TYR A 637 5.88 7.65 -13.53
C TYR A 637 4.87 6.96 -12.63
N SER A 638 4.74 7.42 -11.38
CA SER A 638 3.72 6.89 -10.47
C SER A 638 2.31 7.25 -10.92
N MET A 639 1.35 6.33 -10.72
CA MET A 639 -0.06 6.68 -10.84
C MET A 639 -0.52 7.65 -9.73
N MET A 640 0.26 7.79 -8.65
CA MET A 640 0.05 8.79 -7.59
C MET A 640 0.37 10.22 -8.05
N ASP A 641 1.25 10.39 -9.05
CA ASP A 641 1.62 11.68 -9.67
C ASP A 641 0.64 12.13 -10.76
N SER A 642 -0.52 11.47 -10.85
CA SER A 642 -1.50 11.65 -11.91
C SER A 642 -2.90 11.87 -11.33
N TRP A 643 -3.61 12.87 -11.84
CA TRP A 643 -4.81 13.43 -11.23
C TRP A 643 -5.88 13.81 -12.26
N TYR A 644 -7.10 14.08 -11.79
CA TYR A 644 -8.15 14.71 -12.58
C TYR A 644 -8.59 16.05 -11.99
N GLY A 645 -8.83 17.06 -12.84
CA GLY A 645 -9.30 18.38 -12.38
C GLY A 645 -10.73 18.39 -11.83
N TRP A 646 -11.56 17.38 -12.17
CA TRP A 646 -12.94 17.27 -11.68
C TRP A 646 -12.98 16.59 -10.30
N LEU A 647 -13.19 17.38 -9.25
CA LEU A 647 -13.07 16.96 -7.84
C LEU A 647 -13.73 15.61 -7.49
N PRO A 648 -14.97 15.27 -7.92
CA PRO A 648 -15.60 13.96 -7.64
C PRO A 648 -14.87 12.73 -8.19
N ARG A 649 -13.85 12.91 -9.05
CA ARG A 649 -12.99 11.86 -9.60
C ARG A 649 -11.50 12.22 -9.54
N LYS A 650 -11.10 13.24 -8.76
CA LYS A 650 -9.73 13.77 -8.69
C LYS A 650 -8.66 12.68 -8.54
N GLU A 651 -8.89 11.69 -7.68
CA GLU A 651 -7.95 10.60 -7.38
C GLU A 651 -8.21 9.31 -8.18
N ALA A 652 -9.10 9.31 -9.17
CA ALA A 652 -9.61 8.05 -9.74
C ALA A 652 -8.55 7.17 -10.43
N VAL A 653 -7.43 7.75 -10.90
CA VAL A 653 -6.30 6.99 -11.47
C VAL A 653 -5.37 6.43 -10.38
N ARG A 654 -5.26 7.09 -9.22
CA ARG A 654 -4.37 6.80 -8.08
C ARG A 654 -4.74 5.52 -7.30
N GLN A 655 -5.50 4.61 -7.89
CA GLN A 655 -6.08 3.43 -7.24
C GLN A 655 -6.10 2.23 -8.21
N TYR A 656 -5.34 1.18 -7.89
CA TYR A 656 -5.44 -0.09 -8.61
C TYR A 656 -6.82 -0.71 -8.39
N LYS A 657 -7.51 -1.00 -9.50
CA LYS A 657 -8.80 -1.72 -9.57
C LYS A 657 -8.87 -2.40 -10.93
N TYR A 658 -9.53 -3.55 -11.01
CA TYR A 658 -9.93 -4.11 -12.29
C TYR A 658 -10.87 -3.16 -13.05
N PRO A 659 -10.83 -3.17 -14.40
CA PRO A 659 -11.75 -2.40 -15.24
C PRO A 659 -13.21 -2.63 -14.85
N THR A 660 -13.98 -1.55 -14.65
CA THR A 660 -15.34 -1.58 -14.10
C THR A 660 -16.17 -0.37 -14.57
N GLY A 661 -17.48 -0.54 -14.80
CA GLY A 661 -18.40 0.53 -15.14
C GLY A 661 -18.22 1.06 -16.57
N ASN A 662 -17.74 2.30 -16.73
CA ASN A 662 -17.38 2.81 -18.06
C ASN A 662 -15.91 2.48 -18.35
N TYR A 663 -15.68 1.29 -18.90
CA TYR A 663 -14.37 0.71 -19.16
C TYR A 663 -13.45 1.65 -19.97
N GLY A 664 -13.98 2.36 -20.97
CA GLY A 664 -13.26 3.31 -21.81
C GLY A 664 -13.18 4.76 -21.29
N ALA A 665 -13.64 5.06 -20.08
CA ALA A 665 -13.61 6.43 -19.52
C ALA A 665 -12.22 6.90 -19.04
N ARG A 666 -11.32 5.94 -18.77
CA ARG A 666 -9.95 6.12 -18.26
C ARG A 666 -9.12 4.90 -18.65
N GLU A 667 -7.80 5.06 -18.74
CA GLU A 667 -6.91 3.89 -18.71
C GLU A 667 -6.87 3.31 -17.27
N TRP A 668 -6.47 2.04 -17.14
CA TRP A 668 -6.47 1.29 -15.88
C TRP A 668 -5.08 0.68 -15.64
N PRO A 669 -4.53 0.68 -14.41
CA PRO A 669 -3.11 0.36 -14.20
C PRO A 669 -2.67 -1.04 -14.63
N ILE A 670 -3.58 -2.02 -14.72
CA ILE A 670 -3.35 -3.36 -15.29
C ILE A 670 -2.78 -3.34 -16.73
N GLY A 671 -2.93 -2.22 -17.45
CA GLY A 671 -2.38 -2.02 -18.80
C GLY A 671 -0.90 -1.62 -18.87
N TRP A 672 -0.25 -1.36 -17.72
CA TRP A 672 1.18 -0.97 -17.68
C TRP A 672 1.94 -1.41 -16.42
N ILE A 673 1.29 -1.61 -15.28
CA ILE A 673 1.99 -2.05 -14.05
C ILE A 673 2.61 -3.43 -14.26
N ALA A 674 3.90 -3.54 -13.92
CA ALA A 674 4.68 -4.79 -13.93
C ALA A 674 4.70 -5.59 -15.26
N ILE A 675 4.30 -5.01 -16.40
CA ILE A 675 4.10 -5.75 -17.65
C ILE A 675 5.37 -6.36 -18.25
N ASP A 676 6.56 -6.00 -17.75
CA ASP A 676 7.82 -6.64 -18.12
C ASP A 676 8.06 -8.01 -17.45
N GLY A 677 7.26 -8.34 -16.44
CA GLY A 677 7.28 -9.64 -15.77
C GLY A 677 6.30 -10.67 -16.33
N ASP A 678 6.30 -11.81 -15.65
CA ASP A 678 5.49 -12.99 -16.00
C ASP A 678 4.26 -13.16 -15.09
N ASP A 679 4.14 -12.40 -14.00
CA ASP A 679 3.04 -12.47 -13.04
C ASP A 679 1.94 -11.40 -13.28
N VAL A 680 0.74 -11.60 -12.73
CA VAL A 680 -0.35 -10.59 -12.71
C VAL A 680 -0.34 -9.82 -11.41
N ILE A 681 -0.15 -8.50 -11.48
CA ILE A 681 0.18 -7.67 -10.32
C ILE A 681 -0.94 -6.67 -10.02
N GLU A 682 -1.55 -6.81 -8.84
CA GLU A 682 -2.75 -6.04 -8.43
C GLU A 682 -2.45 -4.81 -7.56
N HIS A 683 -1.25 -4.21 -7.67
CA HIS A 683 -0.87 -2.97 -6.98
C HIS A 683 0.30 -2.24 -7.66
N GLU A 684 0.44 -0.95 -7.37
CA GLU A 684 1.67 -0.20 -7.61
C GLU A 684 2.70 -0.51 -6.50
N GLY A 685 3.99 -0.47 -6.84
CA GLY A 685 5.06 -1.03 -6.02
C GLY A 685 5.36 -2.49 -6.38
N THR A 686 6.63 -2.88 -6.26
CA THR A 686 7.20 -4.09 -6.84
C THR A 686 6.55 -5.39 -6.32
N PRO A 687 6.34 -6.41 -7.16
CA PRO A 687 5.98 -7.76 -6.73
C PRO A 687 7.08 -8.42 -5.91
N VAL A 688 6.69 -9.19 -4.90
CA VAL A 688 7.61 -9.97 -4.06
C VAL A 688 8.07 -11.22 -4.82
N VAL A 689 9.30 -11.14 -5.34
CA VAL A 689 10.18 -12.25 -5.72
C VAL A 689 11.61 -11.73 -5.46
N LYS A 690 12.62 -12.60 -5.37
CA LYS A 690 13.94 -12.27 -4.80
C LYS A 690 14.95 -11.72 -5.83
N GLU A 691 16.21 -11.60 -5.39
CA GLU A 691 17.40 -11.13 -6.13
C GLU A 691 17.46 -9.61 -6.43
N GLU A 692 18.01 -8.89 -5.44
CA GLU A 692 19.25 -8.08 -5.52
C GLU A 692 19.46 -7.09 -6.69
N GLY A 693 19.84 -5.84 -6.35
CA GLY A 693 20.72 -5.02 -7.20
C GLY A 693 20.33 -3.55 -7.49
N ILE A 694 20.75 -2.65 -6.58
CA ILE A 694 21.12 -1.24 -6.84
C ILE A 694 20.00 -0.20 -7.16
N ASN A 695 20.06 0.90 -6.40
CA ASN A 695 19.47 2.24 -6.53
C ASN A 695 19.26 2.81 -7.97
N GLU A 696 18.44 3.84 -8.21
CA GLU A 696 18.08 4.98 -7.33
C GLU A 696 16.72 5.66 -7.65
N LYS A 697 16.27 6.59 -6.79
CA LYS A 697 14.98 7.31 -6.88
C LYS A 697 15.15 8.78 -7.31
N SER A 698 14.19 9.34 -8.05
CA SER A 698 13.60 10.69 -7.80
C SER A 698 12.50 11.03 -8.84
N GLY A 699 11.41 11.71 -8.47
CA GLY A 699 10.93 11.98 -7.11
C GLY A 699 9.77 12.98 -7.01
N GLY A 700 8.82 12.70 -6.12
CA GLY A 700 8.10 13.76 -5.39
C GLY A 700 8.92 14.14 -4.15
N GLY A 701 9.25 15.42 -4.00
CA GLY A 701 10.29 15.88 -3.07
C GLY A 701 9.90 15.93 -1.60
N SER A 702 9.78 14.79 -0.92
CA SER A 702 9.97 14.76 0.54
C SER A 702 11.41 15.15 0.86
N LYS A 703 11.62 15.94 1.92
CA LYS A 703 12.96 16.41 2.33
C LYS A 703 13.80 15.29 2.95
N ARG A 704 13.15 14.16 3.24
CA ARG A 704 13.71 12.95 3.80
C ARG A 704 14.72 12.27 2.88
N LYS A 705 15.97 12.13 3.34
CA LYS A 705 16.95 11.23 2.73
C LYS A 705 16.55 9.75 2.95
N PRO A 706 16.72 8.83 1.99
CA PRO A 706 16.68 7.39 2.27
C PRO A 706 17.83 6.97 3.21
N PRO A 707 17.82 5.73 3.76
CA PRO A 707 19.05 5.14 4.30
C PRO A 707 20.09 4.94 3.18
N PRO A 708 21.39 4.84 3.51
CA PRO A 708 22.38 4.29 2.59
C PRO A 708 22.10 2.81 2.31
N LEU A 709 22.69 2.27 1.24
CA LEU A 709 22.75 0.83 1.04
C LEU A 709 23.73 0.24 2.06
N ILE A 710 23.24 -0.71 2.86
CA ILE A 710 24.03 -1.47 3.84
C ILE A 710 23.74 -2.96 3.58
N GLU A 711 24.79 -3.75 3.42
CA GLU A 711 24.72 -5.21 3.25
C GLU A 711 24.79 -5.91 4.62
N LEU A 712 24.11 -7.06 4.77
CA LEU A 712 24.02 -7.77 6.06
C LEU A 712 25.39 -8.16 6.63
N ASP A 713 26.30 -8.63 5.76
CA ASP A 713 27.67 -9.02 6.10
C ASP A 713 28.55 -7.87 6.62
N GLY A 714 28.09 -6.61 6.47
CA GLY A 714 28.78 -5.41 6.95
C GLY A 714 28.36 -4.91 8.34
N LEU A 715 27.49 -5.64 9.06
CA LEU A 715 26.88 -5.19 10.32
C LEU A 715 27.62 -5.71 11.58
N ASP A 716 27.79 -4.86 12.59
CA ASP A 716 28.38 -5.22 13.90
C ASP A 716 27.48 -6.20 14.69
N THR A 717 27.89 -7.46 14.83
CA THR A 717 27.12 -8.50 15.56
C THR A 717 27.31 -8.50 17.08
N ASP A 718 26.47 -9.25 17.80
CA ASP A 718 26.39 -9.29 19.27
C ASP A 718 27.25 -10.40 19.96
N GLU A 719 28.38 -10.82 19.38
CA GLU A 719 29.17 -12.00 19.84
C GLU A 719 29.59 -12.01 21.33
N ASP A 720 29.80 -10.83 21.92
CA ASP A 720 30.15 -10.67 23.34
C ASP A 720 28.93 -10.36 24.24
N PHE A 721 27.72 -10.20 23.69
CA PHE A 721 26.56 -9.76 24.45
C PHE A 721 26.10 -10.76 25.52
N VAL A 722 26.17 -12.07 25.21
CA VAL A 722 25.87 -13.16 26.15
C VAL A 722 26.80 -13.15 27.39
N LYS A 723 27.94 -12.47 27.32
CA LYS A 723 28.93 -12.35 28.41
C LYS A 723 28.67 -11.15 29.33
N LYS A 724 27.68 -10.29 29.02
CA LYS A 724 27.34 -9.13 29.84
C LYS A 724 26.60 -9.54 31.13
N PRO A 725 26.72 -8.78 32.24
CA PRO A 725 26.03 -9.07 33.49
C PRO A 725 24.51 -9.26 33.32
N LEU A 726 23.90 -10.09 34.15
CA LEU A 726 22.46 -10.39 34.07
C LEU A 726 21.58 -9.24 34.58
N SER A 727 22.10 -8.43 35.51
CA SER A 727 21.47 -7.19 35.95
C SER A 727 21.52 -6.14 34.83
N ARG A 728 20.35 -5.66 34.41
CA ARG A 728 20.16 -4.76 33.25
C ARG A 728 19.93 -3.31 33.71
N GLY A 729 20.95 -2.48 33.53
CA GLY A 729 20.86 -1.02 33.70
C GLY A 729 20.20 -0.56 35.01
N LEU A 730 19.19 0.31 34.92
CA LEU A 730 18.44 0.82 36.08
C LEU A 730 17.23 -0.04 36.47
N ALA A 731 16.90 -1.08 35.70
CA ALA A 731 15.84 -2.02 36.07
C ALA A 731 16.36 -3.12 37.01
N GLY A 732 17.63 -3.50 36.86
CA GLY A 732 18.30 -4.47 37.70
C GLY A 732 18.77 -3.90 39.05
N ARG A 733 18.94 -4.79 40.01
CA ARG A 733 19.61 -4.57 41.31
C ARG A 733 21.02 -5.19 41.30
N PRO A 734 21.85 -5.00 42.34
CA PRO A 734 23.09 -5.77 42.51
C PRO A 734 22.84 -7.29 42.42
N MET A 735 23.85 -8.06 42.01
CA MET A 735 23.73 -9.53 41.88
C MET A 735 23.43 -10.20 43.23
N GLU A 736 23.93 -9.59 44.31
CA GLU A 736 23.74 -9.97 45.71
C GLU A 736 22.28 -9.83 46.18
N GLU A 737 21.48 -9.01 45.50
CA GLU A 737 20.06 -8.75 45.80
C GLU A 737 19.10 -9.43 44.80
N THR A 738 19.63 -10.20 43.84
CA THR A 738 18.85 -10.79 42.74
C THR A 738 18.95 -12.32 42.67
N PRO A 739 18.45 -13.05 43.70
CA PRO A 739 18.50 -14.53 43.74
C PRO A 739 17.72 -15.21 42.60
N ALA A 740 16.90 -14.48 41.84
CA ALA A 740 16.28 -14.98 40.61
C ALA A 740 17.25 -15.17 39.44
N LEU A 741 18.46 -14.59 39.51
CA LEU A 741 19.46 -14.62 38.44
C LEU A 741 20.53 -15.70 38.65
N ASP A 742 20.54 -16.41 39.78
CA ASP A 742 21.53 -17.47 40.04
C ASP A 742 21.36 -18.64 39.05
N GLY A 743 22.41 -18.94 38.29
CA GLY A 743 22.41 -19.91 37.20
C GLY A 743 21.66 -19.51 35.92
N ALA A 744 21.16 -18.27 35.81
CA ALA A 744 20.52 -17.78 34.58
C ALA A 744 21.56 -17.38 33.50
N SER A 745 21.13 -17.27 32.25
CA SER A 745 21.87 -16.58 31.18
C SER A 745 20.97 -15.58 30.44
N ARG A 746 21.56 -14.58 29.78
CA ARG A 746 20.83 -13.75 28.80
C ARG A 746 20.33 -14.65 27.67
N GLY A 747 19.10 -14.41 27.21
CA GLY A 747 18.53 -15.16 26.09
C GLY A 747 19.28 -14.93 24.78
N SER A 748 18.98 -15.75 23.78
CA SER A 748 19.48 -15.62 22.41
C SER A 748 18.33 -15.69 21.40
N ILE A 749 18.57 -15.26 20.17
CA ILE A 749 17.57 -15.19 19.09
C ILE A 749 18.05 -16.02 17.88
N GLN A 750 17.23 -16.96 17.40
CA GLN A 750 17.50 -17.65 16.13
C GLN A 750 17.42 -16.66 14.96
N CYS A 751 18.57 -16.30 14.40
CA CYS A 751 18.71 -15.37 13.28
C CYS A 751 19.96 -15.69 12.46
N ASP A 752 19.98 -15.23 11.21
CA ASP A 752 21.13 -15.27 10.29
C ASP A 752 22.19 -14.19 10.61
N LEU A 753 21.82 -13.16 11.38
CA LEU A 753 22.71 -12.18 12.00
C LEU A 753 22.63 -12.29 13.52
N ASN A 754 23.75 -12.36 14.25
CA ASN A 754 23.71 -12.40 15.72
C ASN A 754 23.26 -11.02 16.28
N VAL A 755 22.04 -11.00 16.81
CA VAL A 755 21.30 -9.82 17.29
C VAL A 755 20.84 -9.97 18.75
N ASP A 756 21.55 -10.77 19.54
CA ASP A 756 21.20 -11.11 20.93
C ASP A 756 21.05 -9.89 21.86
N SER A 757 21.49 -8.69 21.46
CA SER A 757 21.18 -7.44 22.21
C SER A 757 19.69 -7.10 22.30
N LEU A 758 18.84 -7.72 21.46
CA LEU A 758 17.39 -7.62 21.53
C LEU A 758 16.76 -8.59 22.54
N ALA A 759 17.51 -9.56 23.09
CA ALA A 759 17.01 -10.52 24.07
C ALA A 759 16.93 -9.90 25.49
N TYR A 760 15.82 -9.23 25.80
CA TYR A 760 15.57 -8.72 27.15
C TYR A 760 15.24 -9.82 28.17
N TRP A 761 14.96 -11.05 27.71
CA TRP A 761 14.67 -12.21 28.56
C TRP A 761 15.93 -12.96 29.02
N ASN A 762 15.77 -13.80 30.03
CA ASN A 762 16.75 -14.80 30.42
C ASN A 762 16.37 -16.17 29.84
N ASP A 763 17.35 -16.90 29.29
CA ASP A 763 17.18 -18.31 28.91
C ASP A 763 18.52 -19.08 28.99
N PRO A 764 18.61 -20.18 29.78
CA PRO A 764 17.71 -20.53 30.89
C PRO A 764 17.49 -19.40 31.90
N GLN A 765 16.36 -19.49 32.61
CA GLN A 765 16.08 -18.67 33.79
C GLN A 765 16.90 -19.19 34.99
N GLY A 766 16.96 -18.44 36.10
CA GLY A 766 17.74 -18.87 37.26
C GLY A 766 17.21 -20.14 37.91
N ILE A 767 18.08 -20.92 38.57
CA ILE A 767 17.80 -22.28 39.09
C ILE A 767 16.51 -22.32 39.92
N ARG A 768 16.27 -21.30 40.75
CA ARG A 768 15.06 -21.20 41.56
C ARG A 768 13.79 -21.03 40.73
N ASP A 769 13.84 -20.20 39.69
CA ASP A 769 12.71 -19.97 38.80
C ASP A 769 12.51 -21.19 37.86
N GLU A 770 13.62 -21.84 37.46
CA GLU A 770 13.67 -23.17 36.84
C GLU A 770 12.90 -24.21 37.68
N GLU A 771 13.07 -24.23 39.01
CA GLU A 771 12.43 -25.16 39.96
C GLU A 771 11.09 -24.69 40.55
N PHE A 772 10.66 -23.44 40.31
CA PHE A 772 9.51 -22.84 41.00
C PHE A 772 8.19 -23.61 40.79
N VAL A 773 7.49 -23.87 41.90
CA VAL A 773 6.14 -24.44 41.95
C VAL A 773 5.21 -23.50 42.72
N SER A 774 4.12 -23.08 42.09
CA SER A 774 3.16 -22.12 42.67
C SER A 774 2.36 -22.73 43.82
N PRO A 775 2.16 -22.03 44.96
CA PRO A 775 1.38 -22.54 46.09
C PRO A 775 -0.12 -22.67 45.77
N PHE A 776 -0.59 -22.03 44.69
CA PHE A 776 -1.99 -22.07 44.24
C PHE A 776 -2.29 -23.25 43.28
N VAL A 777 -1.35 -24.17 43.03
CA VAL A 777 -1.63 -25.42 42.30
C VAL A 777 -2.43 -26.37 43.22
N PRO A 778 -3.57 -26.93 42.76
CA PRO A 778 -4.32 -27.93 43.54
C PRO A 778 -3.51 -29.20 43.83
N LYS A 779 -3.66 -29.74 45.05
CA LYS A 779 -3.01 -31.00 45.45
C LYS A 779 -3.79 -32.21 44.93
N GLY A 780 -3.66 -32.50 43.63
CA GLY A 780 -4.25 -33.67 42.97
C GLY A 780 -4.01 -33.70 41.46
N ASN A 781 -4.36 -34.82 40.82
CA ASN A 781 -4.16 -35.03 39.37
C ASN A 781 -5.43 -34.74 38.54
N ASP A 782 -6.43 -34.06 39.11
CA ASP A 782 -7.64 -33.65 38.38
C ASP A 782 -7.33 -32.43 37.50
N GLU A 783 -7.36 -32.63 36.18
CA GLU A 783 -7.06 -31.57 35.22
C GLU A 783 -8.19 -30.54 35.17
N LYS A 784 -7.86 -29.27 35.38
CA LYS A 784 -8.80 -28.14 35.41
C LYS A 784 -8.38 -27.09 34.41
N TYR A 785 -9.35 -26.40 33.82
CA TYR A 785 -9.13 -25.54 32.66
C TYR A 785 -9.35 -24.06 32.96
N ILE A 786 -8.76 -23.22 32.11
CA ILE A 786 -9.05 -21.80 31.99
C ILE A 786 -9.23 -21.44 30.51
N THR A 787 -10.31 -20.74 30.20
CA THR A 787 -10.66 -20.28 28.83
C THR A 787 -10.94 -18.78 28.85
N PHE A 788 -10.92 -18.16 27.67
CA PHE A 788 -11.29 -16.75 27.53
C PHE A 788 -11.84 -16.42 26.14
N THR A 789 -12.50 -15.27 26.04
CA THR A 789 -12.82 -14.61 24.76
C THR A 789 -11.77 -13.54 24.48
N ILE A 790 -11.33 -13.44 23.22
CA ILE A 790 -10.31 -12.48 22.79
C ILE A 790 -10.86 -11.04 22.88
N ASP A 791 -10.03 -10.10 23.36
CA ASP A 791 -10.43 -8.68 23.42
C ASP A 791 -10.77 -8.13 22.03
N ARG A 792 -11.84 -7.35 21.97
CA ARG A 792 -12.39 -6.78 20.73
C ARG A 792 -11.59 -5.59 20.15
N GLY A 793 -10.47 -5.21 20.77
CA GLY A 793 -9.59 -4.13 20.32
C GLY A 793 -8.45 -4.60 19.41
N GLY A 794 -7.50 -3.71 19.12
CA GLY A 794 -6.28 -4.04 18.38
C GLY A 794 -5.28 -4.84 19.21
N TRP A 795 -4.26 -5.38 18.54
CA TRP A 795 -3.29 -6.34 19.10
C TRP A 795 -2.81 -6.07 20.53
N ASN A 796 -2.33 -4.85 20.84
CA ASN A 796 -1.81 -4.57 22.19
C ASN A 796 -2.88 -4.62 23.31
N ASN A 797 -4.17 -4.49 22.99
CA ASN A 797 -5.24 -4.74 23.97
C ASN A 797 -5.50 -6.24 24.15
N VAL A 798 -5.44 -7.00 23.05
CA VAL A 798 -5.53 -8.47 23.04
C VAL A 798 -4.38 -9.07 23.88
N ARG A 799 -3.14 -8.62 23.65
CA ARG A 799 -1.95 -8.98 24.41
C ARG A 799 -2.12 -8.71 25.92
N MET A 800 -2.58 -7.53 26.33
CA MET A 800 -2.81 -7.24 27.76
C MET A 800 -3.81 -8.20 28.40
N SER A 801 -4.93 -8.49 27.73
CA SER A 801 -5.90 -9.47 28.23
C SER A 801 -5.33 -10.90 28.29
N MET A 802 -4.53 -11.28 27.29
CA MET A 802 -3.83 -12.56 27.22
C MET A 802 -2.85 -12.72 28.41
N GLU A 803 -1.99 -11.73 28.67
CA GLU A 803 -1.01 -11.75 29.77
C GLU A 803 -1.66 -12.00 31.13
N ILE A 804 -2.78 -11.33 31.42
CA ILE A 804 -3.53 -11.53 32.67
C ILE A 804 -3.97 -13.00 32.83
N ILE A 805 -4.55 -13.58 31.77
CA ILE A 805 -5.08 -14.94 31.81
C ILE A 805 -3.96 -15.99 31.83
N PHE A 806 -2.85 -15.73 31.15
CA PHE A 806 -1.68 -16.63 31.14
C PHE A 806 -0.98 -16.65 32.51
N VAL A 807 -0.87 -15.52 33.20
CA VAL A 807 -0.39 -15.47 34.59
C VAL A 807 -1.32 -16.22 35.54
N ILE A 808 -2.65 -16.09 35.39
CA ILE A 808 -3.62 -16.85 36.20
C ILE A 808 -3.50 -18.37 35.92
N ALA A 809 -3.31 -18.77 34.66
CA ALA A 809 -3.09 -20.17 34.29
C ALA A 809 -1.83 -20.74 34.96
N ALA A 810 -0.69 -20.05 34.84
CA ALA A 810 0.57 -20.42 35.47
C ALA A 810 0.46 -20.46 37.01
N ALA A 811 -0.18 -19.45 37.61
CA ALA A 811 -0.38 -19.36 39.05
C ALA A 811 -1.17 -20.54 39.62
N THR A 812 -2.18 -21.01 38.90
CA THR A 812 -3.12 -22.04 39.36
C THR A 812 -2.78 -23.46 38.88
N GLY A 813 -1.79 -23.61 38.00
CA GLY A 813 -1.48 -24.89 37.33
C GLY A 813 -2.60 -25.38 36.42
N ARG A 814 -3.47 -24.47 35.94
CA ARG A 814 -4.61 -24.81 35.08
C ARG A 814 -4.16 -24.96 33.63
N THR A 815 -4.77 -25.93 32.95
CA THR A 815 -4.61 -26.09 31.50
C THR A 815 -5.25 -24.91 30.79
N LEU A 816 -4.43 -24.14 30.09
CA LEU A 816 -4.83 -22.98 29.30
C LEU A 816 -5.39 -23.45 27.96
N VAL A 817 -6.68 -23.24 27.77
CA VAL A 817 -7.35 -23.52 26.49
C VAL A 817 -7.19 -22.30 25.60
N LEU A 818 -6.37 -22.42 24.56
CA LEU A 818 -6.19 -21.35 23.57
C LEU A 818 -7.48 -21.18 22.76
N PRO A 819 -8.01 -19.95 22.61
CA PRO A 819 -9.20 -19.70 21.80
C PRO A 819 -9.02 -20.11 20.32
N PRO A 820 -10.12 -20.37 19.58
CA PRO A 820 -10.05 -20.66 18.14
C PRO A 820 -9.35 -19.54 17.37
N LYS A 821 -8.71 -19.87 16.24
CA LYS A 821 -8.10 -18.83 15.38
C LYS A 821 -9.19 -17.93 14.80
N GLU A 822 -9.08 -16.62 14.99
CA GLU A 822 -10.08 -15.64 14.53
C GLU A 822 -9.46 -14.42 13.83
N PRO A 823 -10.24 -13.62 13.09
CA PRO A 823 -9.75 -12.35 12.53
C PRO A 823 -9.54 -11.30 13.62
N LEU A 824 -8.29 -10.96 13.87
CA LEU A 824 -7.87 -9.97 14.86
C LEU A 824 -7.96 -8.54 14.30
N TYR A 825 -8.32 -7.55 15.13
CA TYR A 825 -8.53 -6.19 14.64
C TYR A 825 -7.20 -5.55 14.17
N ARG A 826 -7.19 -5.05 12.93
CA ARG A 826 -6.03 -4.53 12.18
C ARG A 826 -4.96 -5.56 11.80
N LEU A 827 -5.09 -6.83 12.19
CA LEU A 827 -4.24 -7.92 11.72
C LEU A 827 -5.03 -8.78 10.71
N GLY A 828 -5.09 -8.27 9.49
CA GLY A 828 -5.70 -8.92 8.32
C GLY A 828 -5.09 -8.38 7.03
N ALA A 829 -3.78 -8.14 7.03
CA ALA A 829 -3.01 -7.70 5.87
C ALA A 829 -2.82 -8.86 4.87
N ASP A 830 -2.54 -10.05 5.39
CA ASP A 830 -2.73 -11.32 4.71
C ASP A 830 -4.20 -11.45 4.24
N LYS A 831 -4.38 -11.63 2.93
CA LYS A 831 -5.68 -11.77 2.28
C LYS A 831 -6.12 -13.24 2.17
N GLU A 832 -5.21 -14.19 2.27
CA GLU A 832 -5.47 -15.61 2.04
C GLU A 832 -5.86 -16.27 3.36
N ASN A 833 -5.03 -16.13 4.38
CA ASN A 833 -5.33 -16.57 5.74
C ASN A 833 -5.64 -15.36 6.65
N LYS A 834 -6.91 -15.17 6.99
CA LYS A 834 -7.39 -14.04 7.81
C LYS A 834 -7.54 -14.36 9.29
N GLN A 835 -7.16 -15.56 9.72
CA GLN A 835 -7.33 -16.05 11.08
C GLN A 835 -5.97 -16.26 11.75
N ARG A 836 -5.84 -15.87 13.01
CA ARG A 836 -4.63 -16.10 13.82
C ARG A 836 -4.98 -16.55 15.23
N GLY A 837 -4.10 -17.34 15.83
CA GLY A 837 -4.08 -17.71 17.25
C GLY A 837 -2.79 -17.22 17.92
N PHE A 838 -2.68 -17.39 19.24
CA PHE A 838 -1.55 -16.83 20.00
C PHE A 838 -0.18 -17.48 19.69
N ALA A 839 -0.15 -18.77 19.35
CA ALA A 839 1.06 -19.46 18.92
C ALA A 839 1.65 -18.91 17.61
N ASP A 840 0.84 -18.24 16.78
CA ASP A 840 1.31 -17.58 15.56
C ASP A 840 2.20 -16.35 15.87
N PHE A 841 2.26 -15.89 17.13
CA PHE A 841 3.04 -14.72 17.56
C PHE A 841 4.04 -14.99 18.70
N PHE A 842 3.77 -15.98 19.56
CA PHE A 842 4.54 -16.30 20.76
C PHE A 842 4.95 -17.79 20.80
N PRO A 843 6.08 -18.18 21.44
CA PRO A 843 6.64 -19.53 21.39
C PRO A 843 5.96 -20.52 22.35
N LEU A 844 4.62 -20.57 22.32
CA LEU A 844 3.77 -21.27 23.29
C LEU A 844 3.82 -22.81 23.20
N GLU A 845 4.31 -23.34 22.08
CA GLU A 845 4.41 -24.78 21.83
C GLU A 845 5.79 -25.36 22.24
N THR A 846 6.67 -24.54 22.83
CA THR A 846 7.98 -24.98 23.30
C THR A 846 7.89 -25.85 24.56
N PRO A 847 8.77 -26.87 24.74
CA PRO A 847 8.82 -27.64 25.99
C PRO A 847 9.10 -26.79 27.23
N LYS A 848 9.83 -25.67 27.08
CA LYS A 848 10.08 -24.70 28.15
C LYS A 848 8.80 -24.00 28.59
N PHE A 849 7.96 -23.54 27.65
CA PHE A 849 6.65 -22.96 27.97
C PHE A 849 5.70 -24.01 28.59
N ALA A 850 5.66 -25.21 28.02
CA ALA A 850 4.80 -26.30 28.50
C ALA A 850 5.12 -26.76 29.93
N LYS A 851 6.36 -26.56 30.42
CA LYS A 851 6.75 -26.76 31.84
C LYS A 851 6.05 -25.77 32.79
N ARG A 852 5.61 -24.60 32.30
CA ARG A 852 4.97 -23.53 33.09
C ARG A 852 3.45 -23.48 32.93
N VAL A 853 2.97 -23.60 31.70
CA VAL A 853 1.55 -23.55 31.36
C VAL A 853 1.26 -24.65 30.34
N LYS A 854 0.49 -25.65 30.77
CA LYS A 854 -0.03 -26.67 29.85
C LYS A 854 -1.06 -26.01 28.93
N THR A 855 -0.78 -25.97 27.63
CA THR A 855 -1.67 -25.44 26.60
C THR A 855 -2.40 -26.56 25.87
N ILE A 856 -3.66 -26.31 25.50
CA ILE A 856 -4.43 -27.15 24.56
C ILE A 856 -5.25 -26.26 23.62
N THR A 857 -5.65 -26.79 22.47
CA THR A 857 -6.54 -26.05 21.55
C THR A 857 -7.99 -26.07 22.06
N MET A 858 -8.80 -25.06 21.69
CA MET A 858 -10.24 -25.09 21.94
C MET A 858 -10.92 -26.33 21.33
N LYS A 859 -10.46 -26.79 20.15
CA LYS A 859 -10.92 -28.04 19.52
C LYS A 859 -10.67 -29.26 20.42
N GLU A 860 -9.44 -29.45 20.87
CA GLU A 860 -9.02 -30.54 21.76
C GLU A 860 -9.76 -30.51 23.11
N PHE A 861 -10.00 -29.32 23.67
CA PHE A 861 -10.83 -29.13 24.86
C PHE A 861 -12.28 -29.57 24.63
N ILE A 862 -12.88 -29.15 23.51
CA ILE A 862 -14.25 -29.51 23.10
C ILE A 862 -14.38 -31.02 22.85
N GLU A 863 -13.37 -31.65 22.25
CA GLU A 863 -13.31 -33.11 22.02
C GLU A 863 -13.17 -33.91 23.33
N ARG A 864 -12.48 -33.37 24.35
CA ARG A 864 -12.32 -34.00 25.68
C ARG A 864 -13.51 -33.84 26.60
N GLU A 865 -13.99 -32.61 26.80
CA GLU A 865 -14.95 -32.28 27.86
C GLU A 865 -16.37 -31.99 27.35
N GLY A 866 -16.53 -31.71 26.05
CA GLY A 866 -17.79 -31.31 25.43
C GLY A 866 -18.70 -32.45 24.96
N GLY A 867 -18.20 -33.69 24.94
CA GLY A 867 -18.98 -34.89 24.62
C GLY A 867 -19.98 -35.28 25.72
N GLU A 868 -20.86 -36.25 25.44
CA GLU A 868 -21.96 -36.65 26.35
C GLU A 868 -21.49 -37.21 27.70
N ASN A 869 -20.28 -37.77 27.75
CA ASN A 869 -19.65 -38.29 28.97
C ASN A 869 -18.53 -37.36 29.51
N GLY A 870 -18.33 -36.18 28.93
CA GLY A 870 -17.37 -35.19 29.42
C GLY A 870 -17.91 -34.43 30.63
N ARG A 871 -17.05 -33.68 31.35
CA ARG A 871 -17.48 -32.94 32.54
C ARG A 871 -18.28 -31.67 32.21
N LEU A 872 -18.23 -31.21 30.95
CA LEU A 872 -18.79 -29.93 30.49
C LEU A 872 -19.62 -30.15 29.20
N PRO A 873 -20.58 -31.08 29.19
CA PRO A 873 -21.22 -31.57 27.97
C PRO A 873 -21.94 -30.45 27.22
N ILE A 874 -21.69 -30.34 25.91
CA ILE A 874 -22.30 -29.29 25.08
C ILE A 874 -23.79 -29.62 24.89
N PRO A 875 -24.71 -28.67 25.17
CA PRO A 875 -26.13 -28.84 24.90
C PRO A 875 -26.37 -29.19 23.42
N GLU A 876 -27.25 -30.16 23.15
CA GLU A 876 -27.44 -30.73 21.80
C GLU A 876 -27.73 -29.66 20.72
N HIS A 877 -28.53 -28.64 21.05
CA HIS A 877 -28.84 -27.54 20.14
C HIS A 877 -27.64 -26.63 19.78
N LEU A 878 -26.59 -26.61 20.62
CA LEU A 878 -25.33 -25.89 20.37
C LEU A 878 -24.25 -26.79 19.77
N ARG A 879 -24.30 -28.11 20.00
CA ARG A 879 -23.23 -29.08 19.71
C ARG A 879 -22.58 -28.89 18.33
N LYS A 880 -23.38 -28.94 17.26
CA LYS A 880 -22.91 -28.73 15.88
C LYS A 880 -22.24 -27.35 15.66
N HIS A 881 -22.79 -26.31 16.26
CA HIS A 881 -22.34 -24.93 16.10
C HIS A 881 -21.04 -24.65 16.86
N VAL A 882 -20.91 -25.21 18.07
CA VAL A 882 -19.71 -25.18 18.91
C VAL A 882 -18.59 -25.96 18.24
N THR A 883 -18.80 -27.23 17.87
CA THR A 883 -17.78 -28.07 17.23
C THR A 883 -17.27 -27.45 15.93
N ASN A 884 -18.15 -26.92 15.06
CA ASN A 884 -17.74 -26.21 13.84
C ASN A 884 -16.81 -25.02 14.10
N SER A 885 -16.94 -24.36 15.26
CA SER A 885 -16.28 -23.08 15.56
C SER A 885 -15.06 -23.24 16.50
N ALA A 886 -14.69 -24.48 16.86
CA ALA A 886 -13.70 -24.76 17.90
C ALA A 886 -12.23 -24.70 17.41
N GLU A 887 -12.00 -24.79 16.10
CA GLU A 887 -10.67 -24.72 15.49
C GLU A 887 -10.36 -23.31 14.97
N LEU A 888 -11.32 -22.75 14.22
CA LEU A 888 -11.31 -21.38 13.72
C LEU A 888 -12.72 -20.78 13.84
N CYS A 889 -12.81 -19.46 13.99
CA CYS A 889 -14.10 -18.79 14.07
C CYS A 889 -14.15 -17.43 13.34
N ASP A 890 -15.37 -16.98 13.09
CA ASP A 890 -15.74 -15.81 12.29
C ASP A 890 -16.43 -14.76 13.19
N LYS A 891 -16.11 -13.48 13.05
CA LYS A 891 -16.85 -12.40 13.76
C LYS A 891 -18.19 -12.05 13.11
N ARG A 892 -18.52 -12.66 11.97
CA ARG A 892 -19.79 -12.49 11.25
C ARG A 892 -20.87 -13.41 11.81
N GLN A 893 -21.94 -12.85 12.39
CA GLN A 893 -23.10 -13.58 12.95
C GLN A 893 -23.76 -14.58 12.00
N LYS A 894 -23.64 -14.40 10.68
CA LYS A 894 -24.19 -15.31 9.66
C LYS A 894 -23.26 -16.48 9.29
N SER A 895 -22.05 -16.56 9.85
CA SER A 895 -21.11 -17.63 9.52
C SER A 895 -21.46 -18.94 10.23
N LYS A 896 -21.23 -20.07 9.55
CA LYS A 896 -21.31 -21.41 10.13
C LYS A 896 -20.24 -21.67 11.22
N HIS A 897 -19.26 -20.78 11.33
CA HIS A 897 -18.17 -20.76 12.32
C HIS A 897 -18.25 -19.53 13.25
N TYR A 898 -19.44 -18.96 13.51
CA TYR A 898 -19.53 -17.70 14.27
C TYR A 898 -18.98 -17.84 15.70
N CYS A 899 -17.99 -17.01 16.08
CA CYS A 899 -17.30 -17.06 17.38
C CYS A 899 -18.26 -16.97 18.59
N GLY A 900 -19.43 -16.35 18.41
CA GLY A 900 -20.45 -16.28 19.45
C GLY A 900 -21.00 -17.65 19.90
N HIS A 901 -20.90 -18.70 19.08
CA HIS A 901 -21.31 -20.06 19.48
C HIS A 901 -20.38 -20.64 20.56
N ILE A 902 -19.07 -20.47 20.42
CA ILE A 902 -18.08 -20.85 21.44
C ILE A 902 -18.33 -20.05 22.72
N LYS A 903 -18.50 -18.73 22.58
CA LYS A 903 -18.79 -17.84 23.72
C LYS A 903 -20.05 -18.25 24.47
N GLU A 904 -21.16 -18.48 23.78
CA GLU A 904 -22.45 -18.83 24.42
C GLU A 904 -22.37 -20.14 25.21
N TYR A 905 -21.58 -21.12 24.75
CA TYR A 905 -21.30 -22.34 25.48
C TYR A 905 -20.41 -22.08 26.71
N LEU A 906 -19.28 -21.36 26.55
CA LEU A 906 -18.35 -21.10 27.66
C LEU A 906 -18.95 -20.21 28.76
N ASP A 907 -19.78 -19.21 28.40
CA ASP A 907 -20.56 -18.37 29.32
C ASP A 907 -21.54 -19.19 30.20
N LYS A 908 -21.91 -20.40 29.77
CA LYS A 908 -22.83 -21.31 30.46
C LYS A 908 -22.13 -22.49 31.16
N ALA A 909 -21.01 -22.95 30.62
CA ALA A 909 -20.29 -24.13 31.11
C ALA A 909 -19.17 -23.79 32.12
N GLY A 910 -18.60 -22.59 32.07
CA GLY A 910 -17.53 -22.16 32.97
C GLY A 910 -18.01 -21.31 34.13
N LYS A 911 -17.30 -21.36 35.26
CA LYS A 911 -17.40 -20.33 36.29
C LYS A 911 -16.83 -19.03 35.73
N VAL A 912 -17.66 -18.00 35.64
CA VAL A 912 -17.25 -16.68 35.15
C VAL A 912 -16.88 -15.76 36.32
N PRO A 913 -15.64 -15.24 36.41
CA PRO A 913 -15.26 -14.23 37.39
C PRO A 913 -15.81 -12.85 37.04
N ASP A 914 -16.43 -12.17 38.01
CA ASP A 914 -16.79 -10.75 37.90
C ASP A 914 -15.57 -9.85 38.16
N ALA A 915 -14.48 -10.09 37.43
CA ALA A 915 -13.17 -9.47 37.62
C ALA A 915 -12.82 -8.52 36.45
N ARG A 916 -13.47 -7.35 36.41
CA ARG A 916 -13.22 -6.32 35.38
C ARG A 916 -12.05 -5.41 35.76
N ALA A 917 -11.09 -5.22 34.86
CA ALA A 917 -9.82 -4.53 35.13
C ALA A 917 -9.90 -3.07 35.61
N GLN A 918 -10.97 -2.32 35.31
CA GLN A 918 -11.15 -0.96 35.84
C GLN A 918 -11.66 -0.96 37.29
N ASP A 919 -12.47 -1.96 37.66
CA ASP A 919 -13.29 -1.92 38.87
C ASP A 919 -12.82 -2.92 39.95
N TYR A 920 -11.91 -3.85 39.61
CA TYR A 920 -11.46 -4.96 40.46
C TYR A 920 -9.93 -5.16 40.43
N CYS A 921 -9.41 -5.78 41.49
CA CYS A 921 -8.07 -6.39 41.59
C CYS A 921 -8.19 -7.87 41.92
N ILE A 922 -7.37 -8.72 41.31
CA ILE A 922 -7.29 -10.15 41.59
C ILE A 922 -6.15 -10.39 42.59
N ILE A 923 -6.49 -10.87 43.78
CA ILE A 923 -5.55 -11.02 44.89
C ILE A 923 -5.21 -12.50 45.09
N PHE A 924 -3.93 -12.83 44.91
CA PHE A 924 -3.36 -14.14 45.24
C PHE A 924 -2.58 -14.04 46.55
N ASP A 925 -3.13 -14.62 47.61
CA ASP A 925 -2.54 -14.64 48.93
C ASP A 925 -2.59 -16.07 49.47
N LYS A 926 -1.45 -16.57 49.96
CA LYS A 926 -1.33 -17.97 50.37
C LYS A 926 -2.22 -18.30 51.58
N ASP A 927 -2.27 -17.43 52.57
CA ASP A 927 -3.05 -17.65 53.79
C ASP A 927 -4.55 -17.59 53.48
N LEU A 928 -5.01 -16.59 52.71
CA LEU A 928 -6.40 -16.49 52.28
C LEU A 928 -6.82 -17.66 51.37
N TYR A 929 -5.89 -18.20 50.56
CA TYR A 929 -6.12 -19.39 49.73
C TYR A 929 -6.20 -20.68 50.55
N GLU A 930 -5.40 -20.81 51.61
CA GLU A 930 -5.49 -21.93 52.56
C GLU A 930 -6.71 -21.82 53.52
N GLY A 931 -7.40 -20.67 53.53
CA GLY A 931 -8.57 -20.39 54.38
C GLY A 931 -8.21 -19.81 55.76
N ASN A 932 -6.97 -19.36 55.95
CA ASN A 932 -6.48 -18.74 57.17
C ASN A 932 -7.03 -17.30 57.32
N PRO A 933 -7.17 -16.78 58.55
CA PRO A 933 -7.66 -15.43 58.78
C PRO A 933 -6.66 -14.36 58.29
N LYS A 934 -7.19 -13.27 57.72
CA LYS A 934 -6.37 -12.17 57.19
C LYS A 934 -5.56 -11.46 58.28
N THR A 935 -4.29 -11.18 58.01
CA THR A 935 -3.45 -10.34 58.87
C THR A 935 -3.55 -8.85 58.52
N GLU A 936 -3.19 -7.97 59.46
CA GLU A 936 -3.21 -6.52 59.27
C GLU A 936 -2.17 -6.04 58.22
N ASP A 937 -1.03 -6.73 58.13
CA ASP A 937 0.00 -6.50 57.11
C ASP A 937 -0.50 -6.85 55.69
N ILE A 938 -1.14 -8.01 55.52
CA ILE A 938 -1.77 -8.41 54.25
C ILE A 938 -2.95 -7.47 53.91
N GLU A 939 -3.67 -6.96 54.92
CA GLU A 939 -4.70 -5.93 54.69
C GLU A 939 -4.09 -4.63 54.17
N SER A 940 -3.02 -4.13 54.79
CA SER A 940 -2.29 -2.93 54.36
C SER A 940 -1.79 -3.04 52.91
N LYS A 941 -1.11 -4.14 52.56
CA LYS A 941 -0.59 -4.39 51.20
C LYS A 941 -1.70 -4.43 50.14
N VAL A 942 -2.78 -5.14 50.43
CA VAL A 942 -3.95 -5.22 49.54
C VAL A 942 -4.68 -3.88 49.42
N VAL A 943 -4.76 -3.07 50.49
CA VAL A 943 -5.26 -1.68 50.41
C VAL A 943 -4.39 -0.85 49.47
N ASP A 944 -3.06 -0.92 49.61
CA ASP A 944 -2.15 -0.09 48.81
C ASP A 944 -2.23 -0.38 47.31
N PHE A 945 -2.33 -1.66 46.95
CA PHE A 945 -2.50 -2.09 45.55
C PHE A 945 -3.88 -1.78 44.98
N CYS A 946 -4.95 -2.03 45.76
CA CYS A 946 -6.32 -1.88 45.24
C CYS A 946 -6.74 -0.42 45.14
N GLY A 947 -6.31 0.42 46.10
CA GLY A 947 -6.88 1.75 46.31
C GLY A 947 -8.39 1.65 46.53
N THR A 948 -9.16 2.25 45.63
CA THR A 948 -10.64 2.23 45.66
C THR A 948 -11.28 1.06 44.89
N ARG A 949 -10.48 0.19 44.26
CA ARG A 949 -10.99 -0.94 43.45
C ARG A 949 -11.50 -2.08 44.33
N ASN A 950 -12.50 -2.82 43.83
CA ASN A 950 -13.04 -4.00 44.49
C ASN A 950 -11.99 -5.12 44.55
N ARG A 951 -12.11 -5.99 45.55
CA ARG A 951 -11.15 -7.09 45.79
C ARG A 951 -11.75 -8.41 45.34
N TYR A 952 -11.07 -9.08 44.43
CA TYR A 952 -11.41 -10.42 43.96
C TYR A 952 -10.34 -11.40 44.48
N ILE A 953 -10.57 -11.96 45.66
CA ILE A 953 -9.62 -12.89 46.30
C ILE A 953 -9.70 -14.25 45.57
N TRP A 954 -8.56 -14.79 45.16
CA TRP A 954 -8.49 -16.11 44.56
C TRP A 954 -8.55 -17.19 45.64
N THR A 955 -9.74 -17.72 45.90
CA THR A 955 -9.94 -18.76 46.93
C THR A 955 -9.78 -20.16 46.38
N LYS A 956 -9.65 -21.15 47.28
CA LYS A 956 -9.58 -22.55 46.91
C LYS A 956 -10.86 -23.06 46.24
N GLU A 957 -12.04 -22.61 46.69
CA GLU A 957 -13.33 -23.02 46.11
C GLU A 957 -13.46 -22.58 44.65
N LEU A 958 -13.03 -21.35 44.33
CA LEU A 958 -12.92 -20.89 42.95
C LEU A 958 -11.92 -21.76 42.17
N ASN A 959 -10.79 -22.11 42.80
CA ASN A 959 -9.78 -22.94 42.15
C ASN A 959 -10.12 -24.44 42.09
N ASP A 960 -11.24 -24.87 42.68
CA ASP A 960 -11.79 -26.22 42.54
C ASP A 960 -12.84 -26.35 41.42
N GLU A 961 -13.25 -25.24 40.79
CA GLU A 961 -14.10 -25.23 39.59
C GLU A 961 -13.42 -25.91 38.38
N VAL A 962 -14.12 -26.80 37.67
CA VAL A 962 -13.55 -27.55 36.53
C VAL A 962 -13.09 -26.62 35.40
N LEU A 963 -13.88 -25.57 35.11
CA LEU A 963 -13.60 -24.57 34.10
C LEU A 963 -13.81 -23.16 34.66
N ILE A 964 -12.84 -22.28 34.45
CA ILE A 964 -13.01 -20.83 34.63
C ILE A 964 -13.04 -20.16 33.24
N HIS A 965 -13.97 -19.23 33.02
CA HIS A 965 -14.12 -18.50 31.75
C HIS A 965 -14.04 -16.98 31.93
N PHE A 966 -13.13 -16.32 31.20
CA PHE A 966 -13.01 -14.86 31.18
C PHE A 966 -13.64 -14.22 29.94
N ARG A 967 -14.67 -13.39 30.18
CA ARG A 967 -15.43 -12.64 29.15
C ARG A 967 -14.69 -11.42 28.58
N ALA A 968 -13.37 -11.49 28.38
CA ALA A 968 -12.55 -10.33 28.01
C ALA A 968 -12.93 -9.69 26.64
N GLY A 969 -13.63 -10.41 25.77
CA GLY A 969 -14.23 -9.87 24.53
C GLY A 969 -15.48 -9.00 24.74
N ASP A 970 -16.18 -9.11 25.87
CA ASP A 970 -17.37 -8.30 26.17
C ASP A 970 -16.98 -6.89 26.64
N LYS A 971 -17.71 -5.87 26.14
CA LYS A 971 -17.44 -4.45 26.46
C LYS A 971 -17.33 -4.16 27.96
N GLU A 972 -18.14 -4.85 28.76
CA GLU A 972 -18.28 -4.66 30.21
C GLU A 972 -17.24 -5.43 31.01
N TRP A 973 -16.66 -6.51 30.46
CA TRP A 973 -15.78 -7.44 31.18
C TRP A 973 -14.34 -7.47 30.63
N ARG A 974 -13.97 -6.44 29.86
CA ARG A 974 -12.64 -6.30 29.26
C ARG A 974 -11.54 -6.29 30.32
N LEU A 975 -10.59 -7.21 30.17
CA LEU A 975 -9.33 -7.23 30.90
C LEU A 975 -8.34 -6.21 30.33
N LEU A 976 -8.73 -4.93 30.32
CA LEU A 976 -7.94 -3.81 29.80
C LEU A 976 -7.18 -3.09 30.91
N ALA A 977 -6.09 -3.71 31.35
CA ALA A 977 -5.00 -3.16 32.16
C ALA A 977 -3.75 -4.02 31.93
N HIS A 978 -2.58 -3.59 32.41
CA HIS A 978 -1.40 -4.44 32.45
C HIS A 978 -1.55 -5.53 33.53
N PHE A 979 -0.91 -6.69 33.36
CA PHE A 979 -1.14 -7.85 34.23
C PHE A 979 -0.80 -7.58 35.71
N TYR A 980 0.37 -6.98 35.97
CA TYR A 980 0.82 -6.51 37.29
C TYR A 980 -0.02 -5.35 37.85
N GLY A 981 -0.94 -4.79 37.05
CA GLY A 981 -1.85 -3.72 37.45
C GLY A 981 -3.20 -4.20 37.96
N ILE A 982 -3.60 -5.44 37.63
CA ILE A 982 -4.83 -6.07 38.10
C ILE A 982 -4.55 -7.26 39.03
N ILE A 983 -3.50 -8.05 38.76
CA ILE A 983 -3.09 -9.17 39.60
C ILE A 983 -2.07 -8.66 40.63
N HIS A 984 -2.24 -9.06 41.89
CA HIS A 984 -1.27 -8.85 42.95
C HIS A 984 -1.06 -10.15 43.72
N PHE A 985 0.21 -10.57 43.84
CA PHE A 985 0.62 -11.61 44.79
C PHE A 985 1.14 -10.90 46.04
N THR A 986 0.66 -11.30 47.21
CA THR A 986 1.03 -10.65 48.50
C THR A 986 2.41 -11.06 49.03
N ASP A 987 3.00 -12.09 48.42
CA ASP A 987 4.40 -12.48 48.55
C ASP A 987 5.20 -11.83 47.39
N PRO A 988 6.15 -10.92 47.67
CA PRO A 988 6.92 -10.23 46.64
C PRO A 988 7.78 -11.14 45.77
N ALA A 989 8.28 -12.28 46.27
CA ALA A 989 9.07 -13.21 45.47
C ALA A 989 8.19 -13.92 44.41
N ILE A 990 6.94 -14.22 44.78
CA ILE A 990 5.93 -14.77 43.85
C ILE A 990 5.44 -13.68 42.87
N ASP A 991 5.19 -12.46 43.36
CA ASP A 991 4.76 -11.31 42.54
C ASP A 991 5.78 -10.99 41.45
N ASN A 992 7.06 -10.97 41.82
CA ASN A 992 8.17 -10.75 40.90
C ASN A 992 8.43 -11.97 40.00
N TYR A 993 8.26 -13.22 40.48
CA TYR A 993 8.32 -14.41 39.61
C TYR A 993 7.30 -14.31 38.45
N TYR A 994 6.07 -13.87 38.70
CA TYR A 994 5.09 -13.74 37.61
C TYR A 994 5.37 -12.56 36.65
N LYS A 995 6.07 -11.51 37.10
CA LYS A 995 6.59 -10.47 36.20
C LYS A 995 7.72 -11.02 35.32
N ARG A 996 8.62 -11.82 35.89
CA ARG A 996 9.67 -12.53 35.15
C ARG A 996 9.10 -13.57 34.20
N PHE A 997 8.04 -14.29 34.56
CA PHE A 997 7.34 -15.20 33.64
C PHE A 997 6.83 -14.45 32.39
N VAL A 998 6.22 -13.27 32.53
CA VAL A 998 5.78 -12.48 31.37
C VAL A 998 6.98 -11.94 30.56
N ARG A 999 8.07 -11.54 31.22
CA ARG A 999 9.33 -11.15 30.55
C ARG A 999 9.90 -12.32 29.74
N ASP A 1000 10.08 -13.47 30.38
CA ASP A 1000 10.93 -14.56 29.91
C ASP A 1000 10.22 -15.58 29.02
N PHE A 1001 8.87 -15.59 28.99
CA PHE A 1001 8.09 -16.54 28.19
C PHE A 1001 7.09 -15.92 27.22
N LEU A 1002 6.74 -14.63 27.38
CA LEU A 1002 5.75 -13.93 26.51
C LEU A 1002 6.43 -12.87 25.62
N HIS A 1003 7.64 -13.19 25.14
CA HIS A 1003 8.28 -12.48 24.04
C HIS A 1003 7.81 -13.04 22.69
N TYR A 1004 7.88 -12.23 21.63
CA TYR A 1004 7.54 -12.66 20.27
C TYR A 1004 8.46 -13.76 19.74
N ASN A 1005 7.96 -14.52 18.75
CA ASN A 1005 8.73 -15.53 18.00
C ASN A 1005 9.97 -14.94 17.32
N ASP A 1006 11.08 -15.70 17.32
CA ASP A 1006 12.42 -15.26 16.90
C ASP A 1006 12.49 -14.57 15.54
N GLN A 1007 11.73 -15.02 14.54
CA GLN A 1007 11.66 -14.38 13.21
C GLN A 1007 11.28 -12.89 13.26
N ILE A 1008 10.47 -12.48 14.25
CA ILE A 1008 10.05 -11.09 14.48
C ILE A 1008 11.20 -10.29 15.11
N TYR A 1009 11.96 -10.91 16.02
CA TYR A 1009 13.16 -10.31 16.62
C TYR A 1009 14.35 -10.25 15.65
N CYS A 1010 14.53 -11.24 14.80
CA CYS A 1010 15.58 -11.28 13.78
C CYS A 1010 15.43 -10.12 12.79
N ALA A 1011 14.24 -9.93 12.22
CA ALA A 1011 13.95 -8.77 11.37
C ALA A 1011 14.13 -7.43 12.11
N ALA A 1012 13.64 -7.32 13.35
CA ALA A 1012 13.89 -6.11 14.15
C ALA A 1012 15.39 -5.87 14.41
N GLY A 1013 16.15 -6.93 14.68
CA GLY A 1013 17.59 -6.89 14.95
C GLY A 1013 18.38 -6.37 13.76
N LYS A 1014 18.13 -6.89 12.56
CA LYS A 1014 18.72 -6.39 11.31
C LYS A 1014 18.50 -4.87 11.15
N ILE A 1015 17.29 -4.38 11.42
CA ILE A 1015 16.95 -2.95 11.37
C ILE A 1015 17.71 -2.15 12.44
N VAL A 1016 17.75 -2.63 13.69
CA VAL A 1016 18.49 -1.99 14.78
C VAL A 1016 19.98 -1.91 14.43
N LYS A 1017 20.57 -2.97 13.88
CA LYS A 1017 21.98 -3.00 13.46
C LYS A 1017 22.28 -2.04 12.29
N ALA A 1018 21.41 -1.96 11.28
CA ALA A 1018 21.56 -0.99 10.20
C ALA A 1018 21.40 0.47 10.67
N LEU A 1019 20.44 0.74 11.55
CA LEU A 1019 20.30 2.05 12.22
C LEU A 1019 21.54 2.41 13.03
N GLN A 1020 22.16 1.44 13.71
CA GLN A 1020 23.39 1.63 14.48
C GLN A 1020 24.61 1.84 13.60
N ALA A 1021 24.74 1.13 12.47
CA ALA A 1021 25.79 1.37 11.48
C ALA A 1021 25.71 2.79 10.89
N GLU A 1022 24.53 3.22 10.43
CA GLU A 1022 24.33 4.59 9.92
C GLU A 1022 24.55 5.66 11.01
N ALA A 1023 24.19 5.35 12.26
CA ALA A 1023 24.42 6.23 13.40
C ALA A 1023 25.93 6.39 13.73
N LYS A 1024 26.71 5.32 13.60
CA LYS A 1024 28.16 5.28 13.85
C LYS A 1024 28.92 6.25 12.94
N GLU A 1025 28.60 6.26 11.64
CA GLU A 1025 29.14 7.22 10.65
C GLU A 1025 28.85 8.68 11.02
N ARG A 1026 27.74 8.93 11.73
CA ARG A 1026 27.28 10.24 12.18
C ARG A 1026 27.84 10.65 13.55
N GLY A 1027 28.65 9.78 14.19
CA GLY A 1027 29.23 10.01 15.52
C GLY A 1027 28.32 9.61 16.70
N PHE A 1028 27.31 8.76 16.47
CA PHE A 1028 26.41 8.25 17.49
C PHE A 1028 26.65 6.75 17.72
N GLU A 1029 27.55 6.44 18.64
CA GLU A 1029 27.79 5.06 19.07
C GLU A 1029 26.60 4.50 19.88
N PRO A 1030 26.35 3.17 19.83
CA PRO A 1030 25.51 2.48 20.81
C PRO A 1030 26.08 2.56 22.24
N ASP A 1031 25.23 2.32 23.23
CA ASP A 1031 25.63 2.28 24.64
C ASP A 1031 26.19 0.90 25.08
N SER A 1032 26.52 0.77 26.36
CA SER A 1032 27.05 -0.47 26.96
C SER A 1032 26.07 -1.66 26.92
N GLU A 1033 24.78 -1.43 26.66
CA GLU A 1033 23.75 -2.45 26.43
C GLU A 1033 23.42 -2.59 24.92
N HIS A 1034 24.24 -2.03 24.03
CA HIS A 1034 24.04 -1.96 22.57
C HIS A 1034 22.67 -1.35 22.18
N ALA A 1035 22.16 -0.42 22.98
CA ALA A 1035 21.00 0.39 22.64
C ALA A 1035 21.44 1.76 22.08
N GLY A 1036 20.53 2.50 21.45
CA GLY A 1036 20.82 3.81 20.90
C GLY A 1036 21.52 3.77 19.54
N GLY A 1037 22.39 4.77 19.31
CA GLY A 1037 22.78 5.24 17.97
C GLY A 1037 21.74 6.17 17.34
N TYR A 1038 20.46 5.76 17.36
CA TYR A 1038 19.31 6.52 16.85
C TYR A 1038 18.31 6.84 17.96
N SER A 1039 17.38 7.77 17.72
CA SER A 1039 16.18 8.00 18.55
C SER A 1039 14.90 7.54 17.83
N ALA A 1040 13.77 7.45 18.52
CA ALA A 1040 12.53 6.97 17.91
C ALA A 1040 11.26 7.74 18.31
N MET A 1041 10.27 7.70 17.42
CA MET A 1041 8.91 8.18 17.65
C MET A 1041 7.88 7.08 17.39
N HIS A 1042 6.78 7.07 18.15
CA HIS A 1042 5.58 6.33 17.76
C HIS A 1042 4.37 7.26 17.64
N ILE A 1043 3.95 7.48 16.39
CA ILE A 1043 2.94 8.47 16.00
C ILE A 1043 1.66 7.74 15.54
N ARG A 1044 0.63 7.72 16.39
CA ARG A 1044 -0.62 6.99 16.18
C ARG A 1044 -1.73 7.92 15.71
N ARG A 1045 -2.13 7.82 14.43
CA ARG A 1045 -3.13 8.72 13.80
C ARG A 1045 -4.46 8.04 13.49
N GLY A 1046 -4.50 7.03 12.63
CA GLY A 1046 -5.67 6.59 11.85
C GLY A 1046 -7.03 6.56 12.56
N ASP A 1047 -7.47 5.39 13.04
CA ASP A 1047 -8.75 5.19 13.73
C ASP A 1047 -8.73 5.58 15.23
N PHE A 1048 -7.61 6.10 15.72
CA PHE A 1048 -7.39 6.33 17.16
C PHE A 1048 -8.47 7.26 17.77
N GLN A 1049 -9.05 6.87 18.91
CA GLN A 1049 -10.27 7.50 19.43
C GLN A 1049 -10.03 8.85 20.15
N TYR A 1050 -8.84 9.06 20.72
CA TYR A 1050 -8.51 10.21 21.54
C TYR A 1050 -8.11 11.42 20.67
N LYS A 1051 -9.10 12.13 20.12
CA LYS A 1051 -8.88 13.25 19.18
C LYS A 1051 -7.92 14.33 19.70
N LYS A 1052 -7.93 14.64 21.01
CA LYS A 1052 -7.06 15.66 21.65
C LYS A 1052 -5.55 15.37 21.51
N VAL A 1053 -5.15 14.14 21.21
CA VAL A 1053 -3.72 13.75 21.09
C VAL A 1053 -3.33 13.37 19.66
N LYS A 1054 -4.19 13.64 18.66
CA LYS A 1054 -3.83 13.56 17.23
C LYS A 1054 -3.19 14.87 16.76
N LEU A 1055 -2.01 15.16 17.27
CA LEU A 1055 -1.31 16.41 16.99
C LEU A 1055 -0.84 16.45 15.51
N PRO A 1056 -0.78 17.63 14.86
CA PRO A 1056 -0.11 17.82 13.58
C PRO A 1056 1.42 17.68 13.74
N ALA A 1057 2.16 17.54 12.63
CA ALA A 1057 3.57 17.17 12.69
C ALA A 1057 4.48 18.30 13.20
N GLU A 1058 4.11 19.54 12.89
CA GLU A 1058 4.72 20.75 13.42
C GLU A 1058 4.60 20.79 14.94
N GLU A 1059 3.44 20.43 15.49
CA GLU A 1059 3.24 20.33 16.95
C GLU A 1059 3.98 19.12 17.54
N TRP A 1060 4.05 17.97 16.83
CA TRP A 1060 4.89 16.84 17.24
C TRP A 1060 6.36 17.25 17.37
N TYR A 1061 6.89 17.98 16.39
CA TYR A 1061 8.26 18.49 16.44
C TYR A 1061 8.43 19.55 17.52
N GLU A 1062 7.61 20.61 17.54
CA GLU A 1062 7.70 21.67 18.56
C GLU A 1062 7.60 21.14 19.99
N ASN A 1063 6.77 20.12 20.23
CA ASN A 1063 6.61 19.48 21.54
C ASN A 1063 7.70 18.45 21.88
N THR A 1064 8.66 18.14 20.99
CA THR A 1064 9.71 17.12 21.24
C THR A 1064 11.13 17.50 20.81
N LYS A 1065 11.32 18.61 20.10
CA LYS A 1065 12.60 18.99 19.47
C LYS A 1065 13.81 19.09 20.40
N GLU A 1066 13.61 19.30 21.70
CA GLU A 1066 14.71 19.35 22.67
C GLU A 1066 15.23 17.95 23.09
N LEU A 1067 14.55 16.88 22.68
CA LEU A 1067 14.94 15.49 22.94
C LEU A 1067 15.97 14.94 21.95
N TRP A 1068 15.98 15.51 20.75
CA TRP A 1068 16.72 15.01 19.58
C TRP A 1068 18.07 15.73 19.45
N LYS A 1069 19.14 14.99 19.20
CA LYS A 1069 20.46 15.59 18.96
C LYS A 1069 20.59 16.01 17.48
N PRO A 1070 21.26 17.13 17.16
CA PRO A 1070 21.48 17.52 15.77
C PRO A 1070 22.19 16.41 14.98
N ASN A 1071 21.74 16.12 13.75
CA ASN A 1071 22.20 15.02 12.89
C ASN A 1071 21.87 13.59 13.36
N GLU A 1072 21.17 13.41 14.48
CA GLU A 1072 20.69 12.10 14.95
C GLU A 1072 19.56 11.57 14.04
N ILE A 1073 19.57 10.27 13.79
CA ILE A 1073 18.54 9.55 13.04
C ILE A 1073 17.30 9.36 13.91
N ILE A 1074 16.10 9.54 13.35
CA ILE A 1074 14.83 9.27 14.04
C ILE A 1074 14.05 8.16 13.32
N PHE A 1075 13.89 7.00 13.97
CA PHE A 1075 12.99 5.93 13.52
C PHE A 1075 11.54 6.24 13.88
N ILE A 1076 10.60 6.13 12.95
CA ILE A 1076 9.19 6.46 13.14
C ILE A 1076 8.31 5.24 12.91
N ALA A 1077 7.84 4.64 14.01
CA ALA A 1077 6.73 3.69 13.98
C ALA A 1077 5.39 4.46 13.83
N THR A 1078 4.55 4.09 12.87
CA THR A 1078 3.30 4.82 12.62
C THR A 1078 2.25 4.00 11.87
N ASP A 1079 0.97 4.36 12.04
CA ASP A 1079 -0.12 3.90 11.17
C ASP A 1079 -0.53 4.94 10.10
N GLU A 1080 0.21 6.05 10.00
CA GLU A 1080 0.12 6.98 8.88
C GLU A 1080 0.76 6.37 7.62
N ARG A 1081 0.17 6.67 6.45
CA ARG A 1081 0.65 6.22 5.14
C ARG A 1081 1.16 7.37 4.26
N ASP A 1082 0.70 8.58 4.52
CA ASP A 1082 1.27 9.78 3.90
C ASP A 1082 2.62 10.13 4.54
N LYS A 1083 3.72 9.89 3.81
CA LYS A 1083 5.07 10.21 4.30
C LYS A 1083 5.35 11.72 4.33
N SER A 1084 4.60 12.55 3.58
CA SER A 1084 4.77 14.01 3.60
C SER A 1084 4.30 14.65 4.90
N PHE A 1085 3.40 13.97 5.65
CA PHE A 1085 3.05 14.38 7.00
C PHE A 1085 4.29 14.52 7.90
N PHE A 1086 5.38 13.78 7.67
CA PHE A 1086 6.58 13.85 8.49
C PHE A 1086 7.62 14.87 7.98
N ASP A 1087 7.36 15.60 6.88
CA ASP A 1087 8.31 16.59 6.36
C ASP A 1087 8.72 17.68 7.37
N PRO A 1088 7.83 18.21 8.26
CA PRO A 1088 8.24 19.13 9.33
C PRO A 1088 9.25 18.56 10.34
N ILE A 1089 9.36 17.23 10.44
CA ILE A 1089 10.39 16.54 11.24
C ILE A 1089 11.63 16.27 10.37
N ALA A 1090 11.42 15.93 9.09
CA ALA A 1090 12.48 15.70 8.10
C ALA A 1090 13.29 16.97 7.76
N GLU A 1091 12.74 18.16 8.00
CA GLU A 1091 13.47 19.45 7.93
C GLU A 1091 14.63 19.56 8.94
N HIS A 1092 14.61 18.74 9.98
CA HIS A 1092 15.54 18.85 11.11
C HIS A 1092 16.33 17.57 11.38
N HIS A 1093 15.78 16.40 11.05
CA HIS A 1093 16.40 15.08 11.29
C HIS A 1093 16.25 14.14 10.09
N ASP A 1094 17.20 13.24 9.90
CA ASP A 1094 17.05 12.15 8.93
C ASP A 1094 16.12 11.07 9.51
N ILE A 1095 14.93 10.95 8.94
CA ILE A 1095 13.89 10.03 9.44
C ILE A 1095 13.89 8.68 8.70
N ARG A 1096 13.56 7.61 9.42
CA ARG A 1096 13.54 6.21 8.96
C ARG A 1096 12.21 5.55 9.36
N PHE A 1097 11.77 4.57 8.58
CA PHE A 1097 10.54 3.80 8.78
C PHE A 1097 10.83 2.31 8.55
N LEU A 1098 9.94 1.44 9.00
CA LEU A 1098 10.04 -0.02 8.81
C LEU A 1098 10.25 -0.43 7.33
N ASP A 1099 9.54 0.21 6.40
CA ASP A 1099 9.57 -0.11 4.97
C ASP A 1099 10.81 0.42 4.23
N ASP A 1100 11.71 1.15 4.91
CA ASP A 1100 13.03 1.51 4.36
C ASP A 1100 14.02 0.35 4.42
N TYR A 1101 13.73 -0.70 5.19
CA TYR A 1101 14.62 -1.85 5.42
C TYR A 1101 14.03 -3.16 4.86
N TRP A 1102 13.13 -3.05 3.87
CA TRP A 1102 12.31 -4.16 3.39
C TRP A 1102 13.12 -5.41 3.01
N ASP A 1103 14.15 -5.24 2.18
CA ASP A 1103 14.98 -6.35 1.70
C ASP A 1103 15.99 -6.80 2.76
N LEU A 1104 16.68 -5.86 3.40
CA LEU A 1104 17.65 -6.11 4.49
C LEU A 1104 17.03 -7.00 5.58
N ALA A 1105 15.89 -6.58 6.12
CA ALA A 1105 15.21 -7.26 7.22
C ALA A 1105 14.32 -8.42 6.77
N SER A 1106 14.37 -8.78 5.48
CA SER A 1106 13.62 -9.90 4.87
C SER A 1106 12.10 -9.78 5.06
N LEU A 1107 11.56 -8.55 5.10
CA LEU A 1107 10.16 -8.29 5.46
C LEU A 1107 9.14 -8.91 4.48
N GLY A 1108 9.55 -9.12 3.22
CA GLY A 1108 8.74 -9.81 2.22
C GLY A 1108 8.58 -11.32 2.43
N ASP A 1109 9.41 -11.95 3.27
CA ASP A 1109 9.30 -13.37 3.65
C ASP A 1109 8.48 -13.60 4.94
N LEU A 1110 8.05 -12.52 5.61
CA LEU A 1110 7.33 -12.57 6.88
C LEU A 1110 5.82 -12.30 6.72
N ASP A 1111 5.03 -12.79 7.68
CA ASP A 1111 3.62 -12.41 7.78
C ASP A 1111 3.51 -10.89 7.96
N PRO A 1112 2.83 -10.14 7.05
CA PRO A 1112 2.71 -8.69 7.15
C PRO A 1112 1.93 -8.22 8.39
N ASN A 1113 1.26 -9.13 9.10
CA ASN A 1113 0.66 -8.85 10.41
C ASN A 1113 1.71 -8.72 11.53
N TYR A 1114 2.95 -9.15 11.35
CA TYR A 1114 4.05 -8.98 12.31
C TYR A 1114 4.68 -7.57 12.31
N PHE A 1115 4.42 -6.76 11.29
CA PHE A 1115 5.12 -5.49 11.08
C PHE A 1115 5.01 -4.51 12.26
N GLY A 1116 3.85 -4.44 12.92
CA GLY A 1116 3.68 -3.62 14.14
C GLY A 1116 4.46 -4.14 15.36
N MET A 1117 4.82 -5.42 15.38
CA MET A 1117 5.63 -6.04 16.43
C MET A 1117 7.11 -5.71 16.19
N ILE A 1118 7.56 -5.74 14.93
CA ILE A 1118 8.90 -5.30 14.52
C ILE A 1118 9.08 -3.81 14.84
N ASP A 1119 8.13 -2.95 14.46
CA ASP A 1119 8.09 -1.53 14.86
C ASP A 1119 8.22 -1.32 16.38
N THR A 1120 7.56 -2.16 17.19
CA THR A 1120 7.61 -2.09 18.65
C THR A 1120 9.04 -2.35 19.17
N ILE A 1121 9.71 -3.37 18.64
CA ILE A 1121 11.06 -3.77 19.05
C ILE A 1121 12.10 -2.74 18.56
N VAL A 1122 12.03 -2.30 17.31
CA VAL A 1122 12.95 -1.26 16.79
C VAL A 1122 12.78 0.06 17.55
N SER A 1123 11.56 0.44 17.91
CA SER A 1123 11.32 1.64 18.73
C SER A 1123 11.85 1.51 20.17
N SER A 1124 11.88 0.30 20.75
CA SER A 1124 12.31 0.11 22.14
C SER A 1124 13.83 0.25 22.29
N ARG A 1125 14.61 -0.17 21.29
CA ARG A 1125 16.08 -0.12 21.32
C ARG A 1125 16.70 1.27 21.06
N ALA A 1126 15.89 2.28 20.73
CA ALA A 1126 16.33 3.65 20.48
C ALA A 1126 16.89 4.35 21.74
N ARG A 1127 17.72 5.40 21.58
CA ARG A 1127 18.28 6.20 22.68
C ARG A 1127 17.16 6.89 23.46
N VAL A 1128 16.51 7.88 22.85
CA VAL A 1128 15.29 8.52 23.38
C VAL A 1128 14.11 8.11 22.53
N PHE A 1129 12.97 7.92 23.18
CA PHE A 1129 11.70 7.56 22.55
C PHE A 1129 10.61 8.58 22.91
N ALA A 1130 9.80 9.01 21.92
CA ALA A 1130 8.61 9.83 22.15
C ALA A 1130 7.36 9.17 21.53
N GLY A 1131 6.38 8.84 22.36
CA GLY A 1131 5.18 8.11 21.94
C GLY A 1131 3.88 8.90 22.01
N THR A 1132 2.83 8.33 21.43
CA THR A 1132 1.46 8.89 21.51
C THR A 1132 0.80 8.50 22.83
N TRP A 1133 0.28 9.49 23.57
CA TRP A 1133 -0.44 9.28 24.84
C TRP A 1133 -1.75 8.49 24.64
N PHE A 1134 -2.20 7.71 25.64
CA PHE A 1134 -3.29 6.72 25.56
C PHE A 1134 -3.09 5.57 24.55
N SER A 1135 -1.93 5.45 23.90
CA SER A 1135 -1.68 4.36 22.95
C SER A 1135 -1.05 3.14 23.64
N THR A 1136 -1.78 2.03 23.67
CA THR A 1136 -1.30 0.76 24.25
C THR A 1136 -0.13 0.13 23.48
N PHE A 1137 0.14 0.62 22.27
CA PHE A 1137 1.37 0.36 21.50
C PHE A 1137 2.57 1.11 22.08
N THR A 1138 2.42 2.41 22.37
CA THR A 1138 3.43 3.22 23.09
C THR A 1138 3.74 2.63 24.46
N GLY A 1139 2.72 2.18 25.20
CA GLY A 1139 2.90 1.53 26.50
C GLY A 1139 3.85 0.33 26.40
N TYR A 1140 3.63 -0.55 25.41
CA TYR A 1140 4.45 -1.75 25.28
C TYR A 1140 5.91 -1.46 24.89
N ILE A 1141 6.15 -0.43 24.06
CA ILE A 1141 7.51 0.06 23.78
C ILE A 1141 8.20 0.46 25.09
N ASN A 1142 7.52 1.22 25.95
CA ASN A 1142 8.07 1.61 27.26
C ASN A 1142 8.33 0.40 28.18
N ARG A 1143 7.51 -0.66 28.12
CA ARG A 1143 7.81 -1.91 28.84
C ARG A 1143 9.09 -2.57 28.35
N MET A 1144 9.25 -2.71 27.03
CA MET A 1144 10.46 -3.30 26.45
C MET A 1144 11.71 -2.49 26.81
N ARG A 1145 11.62 -1.15 26.76
CA ARG A 1145 12.69 -0.24 27.25
C ARG A 1145 13.06 -0.55 28.70
N GLY A 1146 12.06 -0.71 29.55
CA GLY A 1146 12.23 -1.12 30.94
C GLY A 1146 12.90 -2.49 31.11
N TYR A 1147 12.46 -3.52 30.37
CA TYR A 1147 13.09 -4.85 30.40
C TYR A 1147 14.53 -4.84 29.86
N HIS A 1148 14.88 -3.94 28.93
CA HIS A 1148 16.26 -3.70 28.49
C HIS A 1148 17.12 -2.93 29.52
N GLY A 1149 16.56 -2.53 30.67
CA GLY A 1149 17.28 -1.78 31.70
C GLY A 1149 17.41 -0.27 31.43
N MET A 1150 16.73 0.24 30.40
CA MET A 1150 16.83 1.63 29.98
C MET A 1150 16.08 2.56 30.94
N THR A 1151 16.54 3.81 31.06
CA THR A 1151 15.91 4.78 31.96
C THR A 1151 14.53 5.23 31.46
N MET A 1152 13.57 5.32 32.38
CA MET A 1152 12.26 5.91 32.11
C MET A 1152 12.35 7.41 31.75
N MET A 1153 13.44 8.08 32.12
CA MET A 1153 13.72 9.50 31.80
C MET A 1153 14.00 9.75 30.31
N ASP A 1154 14.31 8.70 29.53
CA ASP A 1154 14.49 8.76 28.07
C ASP A 1154 13.21 8.34 27.32
N SER A 1155 12.04 8.37 27.98
CA SER A 1155 10.77 7.88 27.43
C SER A 1155 9.64 8.92 27.61
N TRP A 1156 9.22 9.55 26.52
CA TRP A 1156 8.44 10.79 26.53
C TRP A 1156 7.10 10.66 25.78
N TYR A 1157 6.25 11.68 25.90
CA TYR A 1157 5.04 11.83 25.09
C TYR A 1157 5.00 13.21 24.41
N SER A 1158 4.45 13.27 23.19
CA SER A 1158 4.28 14.53 22.45
C SER A 1158 3.15 15.42 22.99
N PHE A 1159 2.23 14.88 23.79
CA PHE A 1159 1.13 15.64 24.38
C PHE A 1159 1.60 16.34 25.67
N LEU A 1160 1.79 17.67 25.60
CA LEU A 1160 2.46 18.47 26.64
C LEU A 1160 1.94 18.23 28.07
N GLU A 1161 0.62 18.13 28.28
CA GLU A 1161 0.01 17.88 29.60
C GLU A 1161 0.49 16.57 30.26
N ARG A 1162 1.04 15.64 29.47
CA ARG A 1162 1.48 14.30 29.87
C ARG A 1162 2.90 13.97 29.38
N LYS A 1163 3.66 14.97 28.91
CA LYS A 1163 4.95 14.79 28.22
C LYS A 1163 5.96 13.94 28.99
N THR A 1164 6.08 14.16 30.30
CA THR A 1164 6.99 13.45 31.21
C THR A 1164 6.26 12.41 32.08
N LYS A 1165 5.06 11.94 31.70
CA LYS A 1165 4.18 11.19 32.63
C LYS A 1165 4.70 9.81 33.05
N VAL A 1166 5.67 9.24 32.34
CA VAL A 1166 6.36 7.99 32.73
C VAL A 1166 7.68 8.24 33.48
N HIS A 1167 8.08 9.51 33.69
CA HIS A 1167 9.28 9.87 34.45
C HIS A 1167 9.02 9.87 35.98
N SER A 1168 7.76 9.88 36.39
CA SER A 1168 7.33 9.81 37.79
C SER A 1168 6.76 8.42 38.08
N TRP A 1169 7.37 7.70 39.02
CA TRP A 1169 6.86 6.40 39.45
C TRP A 1169 5.69 6.54 40.44
N GLU A 1170 4.54 6.92 39.89
CA GLU A 1170 3.30 7.07 40.63
C GLU A 1170 2.57 5.73 40.83
N LYS A 1171 1.69 5.68 41.83
CA LYS A 1171 0.78 4.55 42.01
C LYS A 1171 -0.26 4.50 40.89
N MET A 1172 -0.63 3.28 40.49
CA MET A 1172 -1.59 3.03 39.43
C MET A 1172 -2.96 3.65 39.73
N ASP A 1173 -3.53 4.35 38.75
CA ASP A 1173 -4.85 4.98 38.83
C ASP A 1173 -5.92 4.22 38.02
N SER A 1174 -7.13 4.79 37.94
CA SER A 1174 -8.26 4.20 37.19
C SER A 1174 -8.07 4.15 35.67
N PHE A 1175 -6.99 4.74 35.14
CA PHE A 1175 -6.59 4.67 33.73
C PHE A 1175 -5.39 3.73 33.52
N ALA A 1176 -5.33 2.62 34.28
CA ALA A 1176 -4.32 1.56 34.27
C ALA A 1176 -3.83 1.01 32.90
N TYR A 1177 -4.45 1.35 31.76
CA TYR A 1177 -4.06 0.97 30.40
C TYR A 1177 -3.48 2.14 29.56
N ALA A 1178 -3.53 3.37 30.07
CA ALA A 1178 -3.22 4.60 29.32
C ALA A 1178 -1.74 4.72 28.95
N TYR A 1179 -0.89 4.17 29.81
CA TYR A 1179 0.55 4.02 29.67
C TYR A 1179 1.02 2.88 30.58
N GLU A 1180 2.25 2.41 30.34
CA GLU A 1180 2.90 1.35 31.11
C GLU A 1180 3.64 1.93 32.33
N TRP A 1181 3.73 1.18 33.43
CA TRP A 1181 4.15 1.66 34.76
C TRP A 1181 5.39 0.91 35.24
N PRO A 1182 6.35 1.56 35.93
CA PRO A 1182 7.63 0.95 36.30
C PRO A 1182 7.54 -0.31 37.19
N ASP A 1183 6.42 -0.49 37.90
CA ASP A 1183 6.07 -1.70 38.66
C ASP A 1183 6.14 -3.01 37.86
N GLY A 1184 6.10 -2.92 36.52
CA GLY A 1184 6.23 -4.05 35.60
C GLY A 1184 7.66 -4.49 35.30
N TRP A 1185 8.71 -3.69 35.62
CA TRP A 1185 10.09 -4.01 35.25
C TRP A 1185 11.19 -3.56 36.23
N ILE A 1186 11.01 -2.51 37.05
CA ILE A 1186 12.03 -2.14 38.05
C ILE A 1186 12.09 -3.24 39.11
N GLY A 1187 13.31 -3.65 39.51
CA GLY A 1187 13.57 -4.54 40.64
C GLY A 1187 13.01 -5.97 40.51
N ILE A 1188 12.49 -6.38 39.36
CA ILE A 1188 11.73 -7.64 39.21
C ILE A 1188 12.57 -8.92 39.38
N ASP A 1189 13.90 -8.83 39.50
CA ASP A 1189 14.77 -9.96 39.79
C ASP A 1189 15.03 -10.18 41.29
N ALA A 1190 14.41 -9.36 42.15
CA ALA A 1190 14.49 -9.43 43.61
C ALA A 1190 13.32 -10.20 44.26
N ASP A 1191 13.48 -10.48 45.55
CA ASP A 1191 12.45 -11.10 46.42
C ASP A 1191 11.72 -10.08 47.31
N GLU A 1192 11.97 -8.79 47.13
CA GLU A 1192 11.28 -7.69 47.78
C GLU A 1192 10.73 -6.71 46.73
N TRP A 1193 9.68 -5.97 47.09
CA TRP A 1193 9.20 -4.91 46.19
C TRP A 1193 10.20 -3.75 46.19
N PRO A 1194 10.56 -3.21 45.00
CA PRO A 1194 11.40 -2.03 44.90
C PRO A 1194 10.70 -0.79 45.49
N ASP A 1195 11.47 0.01 46.22
CA ASP A 1195 10.99 1.25 46.86
C ASP A 1195 10.92 2.40 45.83
N ARG A 1196 9.72 3.00 45.69
CA ARG A 1196 9.44 4.13 44.78
C ARG A 1196 10.12 5.45 45.19
N SER A 1197 10.92 5.47 46.25
CA SER A 1197 11.74 6.61 46.68
C SER A 1197 13.22 6.47 46.33
N ILE A 1198 13.65 5.31 45.81
CA ILE A 1198 15.05 5.03 45.43
C ILE A 1198 15.32 5.26 43.93
N PHE A 1199 14.28 5.19 43.08
CA PHE A 1199 14.35 5.23 41.61
C PHE A 1199 13.49 6.37 41.02
#